data_AF-A0A2K1Q2U2-F1
#
_entry.id   AF-A0A2K1Q2U2-F1
#
_cell.length_a   1.000
_cell.length_b   1.000
_cell.length_c   1.000
_cell.angle_alpha   90.00
_cell.angle_beta   90.00
_cell.angle_gamma   90.00
#
_symmetry.space_group_name_H-M   'P 1'
#
loop_
_entity.id
_entity.type
_entity.pdbx_description
1 polymer ?
#
loop_
_entity_poly.entity_id
_entity_poly.type
_entity_poly.pdbx_seq_one_letter_code
_entity_poly.pdbx_strand_id
1 'polypeptide(L)'
;MKKTKLKLLDYTLMCMLSGMAAGVHAQNTIPMEGNTPASTVGDTATNKPARDQQLPATTNCGSDGCSDDGNMLFKVISRGKRDPVVVGTEKSDSQTLQPDRRVSVKTGKVTSDWKHDLAPGQAVAVGKWSVQLPNGGVIWATEDPNLGQPQMAVSASNLVAYDGSKITKPVKFYGSSNYSAFMKRAEIVVFRASDSDLVTPLATIPLKLGAIMEGEWDGHIDAATGAPLRVGDELTYVVRAYSDDKTYDETYPARMQLVRPEEMEVQQQRTTAQSVQNGQRPLTDAAASEMLQIQQVFGQNTLRQQNIAVYGSRVRIQGRNVPDQRQVTINGQSMPVDLERKFVSEYLLPIGRYDFDVLVGKDGDVNSAHKKLDIDVTGRYFFGVGIADFTLSGNSVSGSVEPLANQPQFTKDSLLEGRLAFYLKAKAKGKYLWTAQADTQEKQVSQLFTGFWKADATDVFRQLDPDAYYPVYGDDSTTYRDVDTMGRLYLRVDWDKNQALWGNYNTGLTGTQYAQYVRSLYGAAVAWRSQATTKYAEPDTVLRAFGSQAQSTPGHSEFLGTGGSLYYLKHTGILPGSQQVVLEIRDPTTGSVINRVTLANGVDYEIDAYQGRILLTRPLSQVASENVHTLTRDTPLTGYTQILLVDYEYVPQGFKADDVAAGLRVKHWFGDHVGVGATYVDENRSGDDYRMAGADLTLQAGRGTYLKVEQTHTQSTSAPIFYSSNGGLSFTQTNAAQLANASGTARAVEARINTKELGWTQREWQGGAWWRDVDAGYSISRYDIGQPVHEVGAEVLGDVSDVLRMYARVSRAERGSDLLEQAQITADWRLNERSLLSAELRRVDQRSAGVESVGTLLAAKYSQHIGTSLDVYGIAQLTLDDDSGKYAKNNAFTAGAKYIFGNLSNIGGEATVGDRGNAVSVNGEYRVSQNHTLYANYTYSTDTTQYDPLFNPSVTPGWTVGQRWQLNSKVNVFNESQYLKAPNQSGLANTFGMNFYPSQGWNTGFTLQQGSLDQADGKTNRQAISVTGGYTNPVAQWQSKLEWRKDSGAERRRQWVTTNWFNYKWNESLRFAGRLNMSDTQDEVQSIAGARFVEGNVGFAWRPWNSTKYALLGKYTYLYDVSALPQVGSDTAYYDQQSRVFSIEGVYHPLPRWEFSGKLARRDGEVRFGRFTGAWESSAATFGAVQVRYGLIHTDWNALAEYRWLGVDKGGIRKGVLLGIDRNITKGLRVGVGYNFTDFSDNLTDFSYRHRGWFLNVVGSY
;
A
#
# COMPACT_ATOMS: atom_id res chain seq x y z
N MET A 1 14.18 -2.42 -33.84
CA MET A 1 12.84 -3.03 -33.70
C MET A 1 12.93 -4.55 -33.80
N LYS A 2 13.03 -5.27 -32.67
CA LYS A 2 12.82 -6.74 -32.65
C LYS A 2 11.33 -6.99 -32.43
N LYS A 3 10.80 -7.93 -33.21
CA LYS A 3 9.38 -8.25 -33.43
C LYS A 3 8.71 -8.77 -32.16
N THR A 4 7.63 -8.12 -31.72
CA THR A 4 6.84 -8.53 -30.56
C THR A 4 5.50 -9.09 -31.02
N LYS A 5 5.21 -10.32 -30.62
CA LYS A 5 4.04 -11.11 -31.05
C LYS A 5 2.88 -10.85 -30.09
N LEU A 6 1.69 -10.57 -30.62
CA LEU A 6 0.45 -10.55 -29.86
C LEU A 6 -0.61 -11.21 -30.72
N LYS A 7 -1.06 -12.44 -30.37
CA LYS A 7 -2.29 -13.08 -30.88
C LYS A 7 -2.76 -14.36 -30.16
N LEU A 8 -4.01 -14.71 -30.51
CA LEU A 8 -4.94 -15.79 -30.14
C LEU A 8 -5.47 -15.89 -28.70
N LEU A 9 -4.75 -15.39 -27.71
CA LEU A 9 -5.06 -15.65 -26.29
C LEU A 9 -6.35 -14.97 -25.78
N ASP A 10 -6.71 -13.79 -26.28
CA ASP A 10 -7.91 -13.04 -25.85
C ASP A 10 -9.23 -13.77 -26.18
N TYR A 11 -9.27 -14.56 -27.26
CA TYR A 11 -10.48 -15.27 -27.69
C TYR A 11 -10.74 -16.54 -26.85
N THR A 12 -9.67 -17.20 -26.43
CA THR A 12 -9.72 -18.43 -25.63
C THR A 12 -10.09 -18.13 -24.17
N LEU A 13 -9.69 -16.95 -23.66
CA LEU A 13 -10.07 -16.48 -22.33
C LEU A 13 -11.59 -16.23 -22.20
N MET A 14 -12.23 -15.65 -23.23
CA MET A 14 -13.69 -15.49 -23.25
C MET A 14 -14.44 -16.82 -23.43
N CYS A 15 -13.92 -17.75 -24.25
CA CYS A 15 -14.53 -19.07 -24.43
C CYS A 15 -14.40 -19.98 -23.19
N MET A 16 -13.34 -19.81 -22.38
CA MET A 16 -13.21 -20.50 -21.10
C MET A 16 -14.12 -19.91 -20.02
N LEU A 17 -14.32 -18.58 -20.01
CA LEU A 17 -15.28 -17.92 -19.12
C LEU A 17 -16.74 -18.28 -19.43
N SER A 18 -17.09 -18.57 -20.68
CA SER A 18 -18.44 -19.05 -21.05
C SER A 18 -18.61 -20.57 -20.89
N GLY A 19 -17.55 -21.36 -21.08
CA GLY A 19 -17.59 -22.82 -21.04
C GLY A 19 -17.57 -23.46 -19.64
N MET A 20 -17.13 -22.73 -18.60
CA MET A 20 -17.05 -23.25 -17.22
C MET A 20 -18.32 -23.00 -16.37
N ALA A 21 -19.32 -22.30 -16.90
CA ALA A 21 -20.62 -22.19 -16.24
C ALA A 21 -21.40 -23.50 -16.37
N ALA A 22 -21.22 -24.43 -15.45
CA ALA A 22 -22.20 -25.49 -15.22
C ALA A 22 -23.54 -24.81 -14.93
N GLY A 23 -24.52 -25.00 -15.81
CA GLY A 23 -25.85 -24.42 -15.68
C GLY A 23 -26.48 -24.74 -14.33
N VAL A 24 -26.66 -23.72 -13.50
CA VAL A 24 -27.61 -23.76 -12.38
C VAL A 24 -29.00 -23.56 -13.00
N HIS A 25 -29.77 -24.64 -13.10
CA HIS A 25 -31.18 -24.56 -13.47
C HIS A 25 -31.95 -23.79 -12.39
N ALA A 26 -32.53 -22.65 -12.76
CA ALA A 26 -33.51 -21.95 -11.96
C ALA A 26 -34.70 -22.88 -11.65
N GLN A 27 -35.07 -23.00 -10.38
CA GLN A 27 -36.32 -23.64 -9.96
C GLN A 27 -37.50 -22.76 -10.40
N ASN A 28 -38.47 -23.38 -11.08
CA ASN A 28 -39.72 -22.76 -11.53
C ASN A 28 -40.46 -22.06 -10.38
N THR A 29 -40.73 -20.77 -10.54
CA THR A 29 -41.72 -20.02 -9.76
C THR A 29 -43.12 -20.30 -10.32
N ILE A 30 -44.04 -20.70 -9.45
CA ILE A 30 -45.47 -20.88 -9.76
C ILE A 30 -46.15 -19.49 -9.71
N PRO A 31 -47.05 -19.12 -10.64
CA PRO A 31 -47.79 -17.86 -10.55
C PRO A 31 -48.89 -17.93 -9.48
N MET A 32 -49.03 -16.90 -8.66
CA MET A 32 -50.17 -16.72 -7.75
C MET A 32 -51.35 -16.06 -8.48
N GLU A 33 -52.50 -16.75 -8.46
CA GLU A 33 -53.81 -16.21 -8.85
C GLU A 33 -54.41 -15.30 -7.77
N GLY A 34 -55.27 -14.40 -8.23
CA GLY A 34 -55.74 -13.21 -7.52
C GLY A 34 -56.84 -13.40 -6.47
N ASN A 35 -57.02 -12.31 -5.74
CA ASN A 35 -57.86 -12.09 -4.57
C ASN A 35 -59.32 -11.76 -4.96
N THR A 36 -60.32 -12.21 -4.18
CA THR A 36 -61.67 -11.59 -4.01
C THR A 36 -62.40 -12.22 -2.80
N PRO A 37 -63.43 -11.58 -2.19
CA PRO A 37 -63.33 -11.10 -0.79
C PRO A 37 -64.48 -11.47 0.18
N ALA A 38 -64.22 -11.20 1.47
CA ALA A 38 -65.11 -10.72 2.56
C ALA A 38 -66.30 -11.54 3.10
N SER A 39 -66.35 -11.70 4.44
CA SER A 39 -67.50 -11.55 5.39
C SER A 39 -67.17 -12.27 6.73
N THR A 40 -66.87 -11.58 7.84
CA THR A 40 -67.73 -11.02 8.94
C THR A 40 -68.28 -12.01 9.99
N VAL A 41 -68.23 -11.56 11.25
CA VAL A 41 -68.95 -11.98 12.48
C VAL A 41 -68.34 -13.18 13.24
N GLY A 42 -68.13 -13.23 14.56
CA GLY A 42 -68.41 -12.34 15.69
C GLY A 42 -68.27 -13.11 17.02
N ASP A 43 -68.10 -12.36 18.11
CA ASP A 43 -68.45 -12.66 19.52
C ASP A 43 -67.60 -13.54 20.47
N THR A 44 -66.95 -12.81 21.39
CA THR A 44 -67.07 -12.76 22.88
C THR A 44 -66.92 -13.98 23.82
N ALA A 45 -66.14 -13.71 24.89
CA ALA A 45 -66.37 -14.00 26.32
C ALA A 45 -65.46 -15.04 27.06
N THR A 46 -64.48 -14.48 27.79
CA THR A 46 -64.15 -14.68 29.23
C THR A 46 -64.21 -16.08 29.89
N ASN A 47 -63.08 -16.60 30.42
CA ASN A 47 -62.64 -16.45 31.83
C ASN A 47 -61.39 -17.31 32.16
N LYS A 48 -60.52 -16.75 33.02
CA LYS A 48 -59.30 -17.32 33.66
C LYS A 48 -59.66 -18.24 34.87
N PRO A 49 -58.69 -18.80 35.66
CA PRO A 49 -57.47 -19.58 35.37
C PRO A 49 -57.29 -20.83 36.28
N ALA A 50 -56.37 -21.76 35.94
CA ALA A 50 -55.51 -22.46 36.92
C ALA A 50 -54.32 -23.15 36.20
N ARG A 51 -53.16 -23.13 36.87
CA ARG A 51 -51.80 -23.57 36.48
C ARG A 51 -51.73 -24.92 35.75
N ASP A 52 -50.96 -24.93 34.65
CA ASP A 52 -49.98 -25.98 34.37
C ASP A 52 -48.83 -25.45 33.48
N GLN A 53 -47.65 -26.05 33.66
CA GLN A 53 -46.38 -25.69 33.01
C GLN A 53 -46.48 -25.72 31.48
N GLN A 54 -45.99 -24.68 30.79
CA GLN A 54 -45.91 -24.66 29.32
C GLN A 54 -44.49 -24.33 28.85
N LEU A 55 -43.92 -25.31 28.14
CA LEU A 55 -42.73 -25.21 27.28
C LEU A 55 -42.93 -24.15 26.18
N PRO A 56 -41.89 -23.44 25.73
CA PRO A 56 -41.95 -22.71 24.46
C PRO A 56 -41.29 -23.54 23.35
N ALA A 57 -42.10 -24.03 22.40
CA ALA A 57 -41.78 -24.10 20.97
C ALA A 57 -43.03 -24.58 20.22
N THR A 58 -43.75 -23.66 19.56
CA THR A 58 -44.88 -23.99 18.69
C THR A 58 -44.37 -24.45 17.32
N THR A 59 -43.76 -25.63 17.27
CA THR A 59 -43.55 -26.33 16.00
C THR A 59 -44.93 -26.68 15.43
N ASN A 60 -45.29 -26.06 14.30
CA ASN A 60 -46.57 -26.32 13.65
C ASN A 60 -46.40 -27.52 12.69
N CYS A 61 -46.88 -28.68 13.12
CA CYS A 61 -46.78 -29.94 12.38
C CYS A 61 -48.13 -30.35 11.80
N GLY A 62 -48.20 -30.45 10.47
CA GLY A 62 -49.36 -30.94 9.73
C GLY A 62 -49.02 -32.12 8.82
N SER A 63 -50.04 -32.64 8.12
CA SER A 63 -49.89 -33.82 7.23
C SER A 63 -48.90 -33.62 6.07
N ASP A 64 -48.61 -32.37 5.71
CA ASP A 64 -47.61 -32.02 4.70
C ASP A 64 -46.21 -31.82 5.27
N GLY A 65 -46.00 -31.77 6.59
CA GLY A 65 -44.69 -31.50 7.20
C GLY A 65 -44.75 -30.64 8.46
N CYS A 66 -43.59 -30.39 9.06
CA CYS A 66 -43.42 -29.50 10.21
C CYS A 66 -42.69 -28.22 9.81
N SER A 67 -43.12 -27.09 10.36
CA SER A 67 -42.46 -25.78 10.22
C SER A 67 -42.31 -25.07 11.56
N ASP A 68 -41.26 -24.26 11.68
CA ASP A 68 -41.01 -23.40 12.83
C ASP A 68 -40.61 -22.00 12.33
N ASP A 69 -41.26 -20.95 12.84
CA ASP A 69 -41.14 -19.55 12.39
C ASP A 69 -41.13 -19.38 10.85
N GLY A 70 -42.07 -20.04 10.17
CA GLY A 70 -42.22 -19.96 8.70
C GLY A 70 -41.17 -20.71 7.90
N ASN A 71 -40.20 -21.38 8.53
CA ASN A 71 -39.22 -22.24 7.87
C ASN A 71 -39.68 -23.71 7.91
N MET A 72 -39.72 -24.36 6.75
CA MET A 72 -39.99 -25.80 6.66
C MET A 72 -38.85 -26.58 7.32
N LEU A 73 -39.14 -27.32 8.39
CA LEU A 73 -38.18 -28.22 9.04
C LEU A 73 -38.06 -29.53 8.27
N PHE A 74 -39.20 -30.15 7.95
CA PHE A 74 -39.25 -31.30 7.06
C PHE A 74 -40.64 -31.42 6.42
N LYS A 75 -40.70 -31.98 5.20
CA LYS A 75 -41.93 -32.26 4.45
C LYS A 75 -42.14 -33.77 4.35
N VAL A 76 -43.31 -34.28 4.76
CA VAL A 76 -43.65 -35.69 4.57
C VAL A 76 -44.37 -35.83 3.23
N ILE A 77 -43.76 -36.54 2.27
CA ILE A 77 -44.36 -36.79 0.97
C ILE A 77 -44.70 -38.28 0.87
N SER A 78 -46.00 -38.61 0.97
CA SER A 78 -46.46 -39.98 0.76
C SER A 78 -46.41 -40.36 -0.73
N ARG A 79 -45.56 -41.33 -1.09
CA ARG A 79 -45.42 -41.85 -2.46
C ARG A 79 -46.11 -43.18 -2.72
N GLY A 80 -46.88 -43.71 -1.74
CA GLY A 80 -47.43 -45.07 -1.72
C GLY A 80 -48.42 -45.43 -2.86
N LYS A 81 -48.68 -44.54 -3.82
CA LYS A 81 -49.39 -44.85 -5.08
C LYS A 81 -48.61 -44.50 -6.35
N ARG A 82 -47.56 -43.68 -6.28
CA ARG A 82 -46.82 -43.18 -7.45
C ARG A 82 -45.55 -43.95 -7.78
N ASP A 83 -44.90 -44.52 -6.76
CA ASP A 83 -43.73 -45.42 -6.89
C ASP A 83 -43.88 -46.64 -5.95
N PRO A 84 -44.94 -47.47 -6.13
CA PRO A 84 -45.03 -48.71 -5.37
C PRO A 84 -43.90 -49.64 -5.82
N VAL A 85 -43.15 -50.18 -4.85
CA VAL A 85 -42.19 -51.26 -5.04
C VAL A 85 -42.94 -52.56 -5.33
N VAL A 86 -44.18 -52.69 -4.84
CA VAL A 86 -45.04 -53.85 -5.13
C VAL A 86 -45.98 -53.51 -6.29
N VAL A 87 -45.76 -54.11 -7.46
CA VAL A 87 -46.54 -53.84 -8.69
C VAL A 87 -47.53 -54.98 -8.96
N GLY A 88 -48.78 -54.66 -9.31
CA GLY A 88 -49.72 -55.61 -9.92
C GLY A 88 -50.64 -56.39 -8.99
N THR A 89 -51.19 -55.77 -7.93
CA THR A 89 -52.12 -56.47 -7.03
C THR A 89 -53.33 -55.62 -6.62
N GLU A 90 -54.52 -55.95 -7.12
CA GLU A 90 -55.76 -55.22 -6.82
C GLU A 90 -56.46 -55.67 -5.51
N LYS A 91 -55.98 -56.73 -4.84
CA LYS A 91 -56.37 -57.12 -3.48
C LYS A 91 -55.21 -57.79 -2.76
N SER A 92 -54.35 -57.00 -2.12
CA SER A 92 -53.22 -57.48 -1.31
C SER A 92 -53.46 -57.28 0.17
N ASP A 93 -53.03 -58.25 0.98
CA ASP A 93 -53.06 -58.16 2.44
C ASP A 93 -51.99 -57.19 2.99
N SER A 94 -52.10 -56.84 4.28
CA SER A 94 -51.19 -55.86 4.90
C SER A 94 -49.74 -56.36 5.00
N GLN A 95 -49.48 -57.66 4.90
CA GLN A 95 -48.13 -58.21 4.88
C GLN A 95 -47.49 -58.03 3.50
N THR A 96 -48.26 -58.16 2.43
CA THR A 96 -47.79 -58.00 1.05
C THR A 96 -47.45 -56.54 0.74
N LEU A 97 -48.16 -55.58 1.34
CA LEU A 97 -47.94 -54.13 1.15
C LEU A 97 -46.92 -53.50 2.13
N GLN A 98 -46.30 -54.29 3.02
CA GLN A 98 -45.29 -53.81 3.98
C GLN A 98 -44.13 -53.01 3.33
N PRO A 99 -43.53 -53.46 2.20
CA PRO A 99 -42.41 -52.76 1.56
C PRO A 99 -42.75 -51.35 1.03
N ASP A 100 -44.03 -51.07 0.81
CA ASP A 100 -44.51 -49.75 0.36
C ASP A 100 -44.81 -48.77 1.49
N ARG A 101 -44.78 -49.23 2.74
CA ARG A 101 -44.85 -48.38 3.94
C ARG A 101 -43.46 -47.92 4.36
N ARG A 102 -42.73 -47.26 3.45
CA ARG A 102 -41.40 -46.68 3.72
C ARG A 102 -41.44 -45.15 3.77
N VAL A 103 -40.71 -44.57 4.71
CA VAL A 103 -40.44 -43.13 4.77
C VAL A 103 -39.00 -42.91 4.30
N SER A 104 -38.81 -42.21 3.18
CA SER A 104 -37.48 -41.82 2.71
C SER A 104 -37.24 -40.34 3.00
N VAL A 105 -36.22 -40.01 3.78
CA VAL A 105 -35.77 -38.62 3.98
C VAL A 105 -34.82 -38.28 2.83
N LYS A 106 -35.22 -37.37 1.94
CA LYS A 106 -34.32 -36.80 0.92
C LYS A 106 -33.85 -35.43 1.38
N THR A 107 -32.54 -35.28 1.61
CA THR A 107 -31.91 -33.99 1.81
C THR A 107 -31.72 -33.28 0.47
N GLY A 108 -31.67 -31.95 0.46
CA GLY A 108 -31.24 -31.19 -0.72
C GLY A 108 -29.86 -31.68 -1.16
N LYS A 109 -29.65 -31.82 -2.47
CA LYS A 109 -28.39 -32.32 -3.06
C LYS A 109 -27.18 -31.68 -2.37
N VAL A 110 -26.39 -32.50 -1.68
CA VAL A 110 -25.10 -32.12 -1.10
C VAL A 110 -24.10 -32.01 -2.26
N THR A 111 -23.60 -30.81 -2.54
CA THR A 111 -22.53 -30.59 -3.53
C THR A 111 -21.13 -30.67 -2.92
N SER A 112 -20.99 -31.11 -1.66
CA SER A 112 -19.68 -31.35 -1.03
C SER A 112 -19.30 -32.84 -1.13
N ASP A 113 -18.09 -33.09 -1.63
CA ASP A 113 -17.45 -34.40 -1.80
C ASP A 113 -17.14 -35.10 -0.47
N TRP A 114 -18.16 -35.44 0.31
CA TRP A 114 -17.99 -36.36 1.43
C TRP A 114 -17.69 -37.76 0.88
N LYS A 115 -16.59 -38.37 1.33
CA LYS A 115 -16.06 -39.65 0.83
C LYS A 115 -16.96 -40.88 1.04
N HIS A 116 -18.15 -40.73 1.63
CA HIS A 116 -19.08 -41.84 1.93
C HIS A 116 -20.51 -41.39 1.62
N ASP A 117 -21.29 -42.25 0.98
CA ASP A 117 -22.73 -42.08 0.86
C ASP A 117 -23.34 -42.00 2.27
N LEU A 118 -24.17 -40.97 2.51
CA LEU A 118 -24.88 -40.82 3.78
C LEU A 118 -25.76 -42.06 4.02
N ALA A 119 -25.67 -42.64 5.22
CA ALA A 119 -26.53 -43.77 5.57
C ALA A 119 -28.02 -43.35 5.54
N PRO A 120 -28.96 -44.25 5.19
CA PRO A 120 -30.38 -43.96 5.27
C PRO A 120 -30.78 -43.45 6.66
N GLY A 121 -31.34 -42.24 6.75
CA GLY A 121 -31.74 -41.61 8.02
C GLY A 121 -30.71 -40.65 8.65
N GLN A 122 -29.54 -40.48 8.04
CA GLN A 122 -28.53 -39.53 8.50
C GLN A 122 -28.75 -38.14 7.86
N ALA A 123 -28.99 -37.11 8.68
CA ALA A 123 -29.07 -35.72 8.24
C ALA A 123 -27.80 -34.97 8.68
N VAL A 124 -27.12 -34.32 7.72
CA VAL A 124 -26.01 -33.41 8.02
C VAL A 124 -26.55 -31.99 7.94
N ALA A 125 -26.62 -31.31 9.09
CA ALA A 125 -26.87 -29.88 9.11
C ALA A 125 -25.60 -29.17 8.62
N VAL A 126 -25.67 -28.54 7.45
CA VAL A 126 -24.61 -27.64 6.97
C VAL A 126 -24.90 -26.27 7.58
N GLY A 127 -23.92 -25.69 8.28
CA GLY A 127 -24.04 -24.35 8.86
C GLY A 127 -24.54 -23.32 7.84
N LYS A 128 -25.31 -22.32 8.29
CA LYS A 128 -25.70 -21.19 7.42
C LYS A 128 -24.52 -20.23 7.36
N TRP A 129 -23.77 -20.26 6.27
CA TRP A 129 -22.64 -19.36 6.00
C TRP A 129 -23.08 -17.97 5.48
N SER A 130 -24.39 -17.77 5.30
CA SER A 130 -24.96 -16.49 4.87
C SER A 130 -26.29 -16.17 5.55
N VAL A 131 -26.52 -14.88 5.74
CA VAL A 131 -27.74 -14.24 6.22
C VAL A 131 -28.29 -13.41 5.08
N GLN A 132 -29.41 -13.84 4.49
CA GLN A 132 -30.19 -12.97 3.61
C GLN A 132 -30.93 -11.93 4.44
N LEU A 133 -30.85 -10.68 4.00
CA LEU A 133 -31.51 -9.52 4.59
C LEU A 133 -32.85 -9.26 3.86
N PRO A 134 -33.83 -8.62 4.52
CA PRO A 134 -35.17 -8.42 3.95
C PRO A 134 -35.21 -7.65 2.61
N ASN A 135 -34.18 -6.85 2.31
CA ASN A 135 -34.05 -6.05 1.09
C ASN A 135 -33.25 -6.76 -0.03
N GLY A 136 -32.99 -8.06 0.09
CA GLY A 136 -32.13 -8.80 -0.84
C GLY A 136 -30.63 -8.58 -0.61
N GLY A 137 -30.25 -7.86 0.45
CA GLY A 137 -28.87 -7.82 0.93
C GLY A 137 -28.42 -9.18 1.48
N VAL A 138 -27.11 -9.37 1.57
CA VAL A 138 -26.54 -10.61 2.08
C VAL A 138 -25.33 -10.31 2.94
N ILE A 139 -25.29 -10.96 4.10
CA ILE A 139 -24.09 -11.07 4.92
C ILE A 139 -23.60 -12.49 4.81
N TRP A 140 -22.31 -12.72 4.62
CA TRP A 140 -21.77 -14.06 4.56
C TRP A 140 -20.37 -14.10 5.12
N ALA A 141 -19.95 -15.31 5.50
CA ALA A 141 -18.63 -15.59 5.97
C ALA A 141 -17.82 -16.40 4.95
N THR A 142 -16.52 -16.14 4.88
CA THR A 142 -15.58 -16.88 4.03
C THR A 142 -14.30 -17.20 4.78
N GLU A 143 -13.78 -18.42 4.60
CA GLU A 143 -12.40 -18.76 4.93
C GLU A 143 -11.50 -18.30 3.77
N ASP A 144 -10.56 -17.40 4.04
CA ASP A 144 -9.65 -16.86 3.04
C ASP A 144 -8.55 -17.88 2.69
N PRO A 145 -8.19 -18.04 1.40
CA PRO A 145 -7.04 -18.83 0.99
C PRO A 145 -5.69 -18.29 1.48
N ASN A 146 -5.58 -16.99 1.78
CA ASN A 146 -4.33 -16.39 2.22
C ASN A 146 -4.10 -16.57 3.74
N LEU A 147 -2.83 -16.53 4.17
CA LEU A 147 -2.44 -16.67 5.59
C LEU A 147 -2.96 -15.50 6.47
N GLY A 148 -3.30 -14.37 5.86
CA GLY A 148 -3.73 -13.15 6.54
C GLY A 148 -2.61 -12.47 7.33
N GLN A 149 -2.76 -11.17 7.62
CA GLN A 149 -1.77 -10.39 8.36
C GLN A 149 -2.29 -10.05 9.76
N PRO A 150 -1.53 -10.34 10.82
CA PRO A 150 -1.87 -9.89 12.17
C PRO A 150 -1.94 -8.37 12.24
N GLN A 151 -3.01 -7.87 12.85
CA GLN A 151 -3.25 -6.45 13.07
C GLN A 151 -3.61 -6.23 14.54
N MET A 152 -3.03 -5.18 15.12
CA MET A 152 -3.38 -4.70 16.45
C MET A 152 -3.26 -3.20 16.51
N ALA A 153 -4.23 -2.56 17.17
CA ALA A 153 -4.18 -1.14 17.50
C ALA A 153 -4.66 -0.94 18.95
N VAL A 154 -4.26 0.17 19.57
CA VAL A 154 -4.71 0.58 20.91
C VAL A 154 -4.88 2.10 20.95
N SER A 155 -5.86 2.56 21.72
CA SER A 155 -6.09 3.97 22.02
C SER A 155 -6.44 4.16 23.49
N ALA A 156 -6.20 5.36 23.98
CA ALA A 156 -6.54 5.82 25.31
C ALA A 156 -6.80 7.33 25.27
N SER A 157 -7.23 7.90 26.40
CA SER A 157 -7.20 9.35 26.56
C SER A 157 -5.77 9.88 26.41
N ASN A 158 -5.60 10.91 25.57
CA ASN A 158 -4.32 11.60 25.41
C ASN A 158 -3.98 12.50 26.63
N LEU A 159 -4.94 12.73 27.53
CA LEU A 159 -4.78 13.49 28.75
C LEU A 159 -5.20 12.64 29.98
N VAL A 160 -4.48 12.77 31.08
CA VAL A 160 -4.73 12.00 32.31
C VAL A 160 -4.80 12.96 33.50
N ALA A 161 -5.88 12.92 34.26
CA ALA A 161 -6.09 13.81 35.41
C ALA A 161 -5.15 13.41 36.57
N TYR A 162 -4.30 14.34 37.01
CA TYR A 162 -3.30 14.14 38.07
C TYR A 162 -3.33 15.31 39.07
N ASP A 163 -3.50 15.02 40.36
CA ASP A 163 -3.62 16.05 41.42
C ASP A 163 -2.28 16.47 42.06
N GLY A 164 -1.16 15.95 41.57
CA GLY A 164 0.17 16.14 42.16
C GLY A 164 0.60 14.98 43.07
N SER A 165 -0.31 14.06 43.41
CA SER A 165 -0.02 12.85 44.20
C SER A 165 -0.46 11.56 43.54
N LYS A 166 -1.62 11.57 42.87
CA LYS A 166 -2.20 10.41 42.21
C LYS A 166 -3.01 10.81 40.97
N ILE A 167 -3.20 9.82 40.10
CA ILE A 167 -4.17 9.93 39.01
C ILE A 167 -5.57 9.84 39.63
N THR A 168 -6.44 10.81 39.30
CA THR A 168 -7.72 11.01 40.01
C THR A 168 -8.91 10.36 39.33
N LYS A 169 -8.78 9.95 38.06
CA LYS A 169 -9.81 9.27 37.27
C LYS A 169 -9.21 8.05 36.56
N PRO A 170 -9.91 6.90 36.49
CA PRO A 170 -9.40 5.75 35.76
C PRO A 170 -9.16 6.05 34.28
N VAL A 171 -8.07 5.50 33.73
CA VAL A 171 -7.74 5.60 32.30
C VAL A 171 -8.20 4.31 31.62
N LYS A 172 -9.17 4.44 30.71
CA LYS A 172 -9.64 3.33 29.88
C LYS A 172 -8.81 3.22 28.61
N PHE A 173 -8.53 1.98 28.22
CA PHE A 173 -7.82 1.63 27.01
C PHE A 173 -8.70 0.71 26.16
N TYR A 174 -8.75 1.02 24.86
CA TYR A 174 -9.45 0.22 23.87
C TYR A 174 -8.44 -0.29 22.86
N GLY A 175 -8.34 -1.60 22.71
CA GLY A 175 -7.54 -2.25 21.70
C GLY A 175 -8.42 -2.88 20.62
N SER A 176 -7.93 -2.98 19.40
CA SER A 176 -8.52 -3.81 18.35
C SER A 176 -7.47 -4.83 17.90
N SER A 177 -7.87 -6.09 17.73
CA SER A 177 -6.99 -7.10 17.13
C SER A 177 -7.78 -8.12 16.32
N ASN A 178 -7.26 -8.43 15.13
CA ASN A 178 -7.82 -9.50 14.31
C ASN A 178 -7.28 -10.90 14.68
N TYR A 179 -6.27 -11.04 15.56
CA TYR A 179 -5.62 -12.33 15.84
C TYR A 179 -5.55 -12.69 17.33
N SER A 180 -6.44 -12.09 18.14
CA SER A 180 -6.50 -12.33 19.59
C SER A 180 -6.72 -13.79 19.98
N ALA A 181 -7.28 -14.61 19.10
CA ALA A 181 -7.42 -16.06 19.31
C ALA A 181 -6.06 -16.81 19.44
N PHE A 182 -4.94 -16.20 19.04
CA PHE A 182 -3.59 -16.77 19.17
C PHE A 182 -2.83 -16.26 20.40
N MET A 183 -3.43 -15.35 21.17
CA MET A 183 -2.83 -14.76 22.36
C MET A 183 -3.27 -15.51 23.61
N LYS A 184 -2.35 -15.73 24.56
CA LYS A 184 -2.69 -16.19 25.92
C LYS A 184 -3.08 -15.03 26.82
N ARG A 185 -2.40 -13.90 26.68
CA ARG A 185 -2.67 -12.65 27.41
C ARG A 185 -2.15 -11.46 26.61
N ALA A 186 -2.77 -10.31 26.82
CA ALA A 186 -2.26 -9.03 26.36
C ALA A 186 -2.25 -8.06 27.53
N GLU A 187 -1.26 -7.19 27.57
CA GLU A 187 -1.12 -6.18 28.62
C GLU A 187 -0.67 -4.86 28.03
N ILE A 188 -1.12 -3.77 28.64
CA ILE A 188 -0.61 -2.43 28.39
C ILE A 188 0.49 -2.16 29.39
N VAL A 189 1.64 -1.77 28.89
CA VAL A 189 2.78 -1.38 29.73
C VAL A 189 2.99 0.12 29.57
N VAL A 190 2.88 0.84 30.67
CA VAL A 190 3.02 2.30 30.73
C VAL A 190 4.42 2.65 31.23
N PHE A 191 5.06 3.62 30.57
CA PHE A 191 6.41 4.13 30.85
C PHE A 191 6.35 5.66 30.94
N ARG A 192 7.39 6.27 31.50
CA ARG A 192 7.60 7.71 31.34
C ARG A 192 8.05 7.97 29.90
N ALA A 193 7.60 9.05 29.26
CA ALA A 193 8.03 9.37 27.90
C ALA A 193 9.54 9.67 27.78
N SER A 194 10.20 10.02 28.88
CA SER A 194 11.66 10.17 28.92
C SER A 194 12.43 8.84 28.92
N ASP A 195 11.78 7.73 29.27
CA ASP A 195 12.35 6.38 29.18
C ASP A 195 12.15 5.88 27.74
N SER A 196 13.03 6.31 26.85
CA SER A 196 12.99 5.99 25.42
C SER A 196 13.21 4.51 25.12
N ASP A 197 13.91 3.81 26.00
CA ASP A 197 14.28 2.40 25.85
C ASP A 197 13.23 1.43 26.43
N LEU A 198 12.18 1.97 27.08
CA LEU A 198 11.07 1.24 27.69
C LEU A 198 11.56 0.23 28.75
N VAL A 199 12.44 0.71 29.63
CA VAL A 199 13.14 -0.12 30.63
C VAL A 199 12.32 -0.28 31.91
N THR A 200 11.75 0.82 32.44
CA THR A 200 11.10 0.85 33.76
C THR A 200 9.59 1.05 33.63
N PRO A 201 8.79 -0.03 33.68
CA PRO A 201 7.33 0.11 33.60
C PRO A 201 6.79 0.79 34.86
N LEU A 202 5.98 1.83 34.68
CA LEU A 202 5.24 2.53 35.75
C LEU A 202 3.99 1.75 36.18
N ALA A 203 3.33 1.10 35.21
CA ALA A 203 2.15 0.28 35.42
C ALA A 203 2.04 -0.78 34.32
N THR A 204 1.48 -1.94 34.68
CA THR A 204 1.13 -3.01 33.73
C THR A 204 -0.34 -3.34 33.90
N ILE A 205 -1.13 -3.17 32.85
CA ILE A 205 -2.59 -3.29 32.89
C ILE A 205 -3.02 -4.46 32.00
N PRO A 206 -3.69 -5.49 32.54
CA PRO A 206 -4.17 -6.60 31.73
C PRO A 206 -5.28 -6.14 30.79
N LEU A 207 -5.23 -6.60 29.54
CA LEU A 207 -6.30 -6.44 28.57
C LEU A 207 -7.17 -7.70 28.52
N LYS A 208 -8.49 -7.50 28.54
CA LYS A 208 -9.44 -8.57 28.27
C LYS A 208 -9.36 -8.95 26.79
N LEU A 209 -8.96 -10.19 26.49
CA LEU A 209 -8.82 -10.67 25.12
C LEU A 209 -10.16 -10.72 24.38
N GLY A 210 -10.13 -10.31 23.12
CA GLY A 210 -11.27 -10.23 22.22
C GLY A 210 -10.88 -9.56 20.91
N ALA A 211 -11.82 -9.43 19.97
CA ALA A 211 -11.60 -8.63 18.76
C ALA A 211 -11.46 -7.14 19.07
N ILE A 212 -12.19 -6.70 20.11
CA ILE A 212 -11.94 -5.46 20.83
C ILE A 212 -11.46 -5.88 22.22
N MET A 213 -10.33 -5.35 22.62
CA MET A 213 -9.71 -5.57 23.92
C MET A 213 -9.97 -4.35 24.79
N GLU A 214 -10.25 -4.57 26.06
CA GLU A 214 -10.52 -3.48 27.00
C GLU A 214 -9.64 -3.65 28.22
N GLY A 215 -9.10 -2.53 28.71
CA GLY A 215 -8.33 -2.45 29.94
C GLY A 215 -8.63 -1.15 30.66
N GLU A 216 -8.55 -1.18 31.98
CA GLU A 216 -8.73 0.01 32.81
C GLU A 216 -7.56 0.11 33.78
N TRP A 217 -6.95 1.29 33.83
CA TRP A 217 -5.93 1.64 34.79
C TRP A 217 -6.54 2.52 35.87
N ASP A 218 -6.50 2.07 37.11
CA ASP A 218 -6.98 2.80 38.29
C ASP A 218 -6.07 3.96 38.72
N GLY A 219 -4.94 4.14 38.04
CA GLY A 219 -3.96 5.18 38.35
C GLY A 219 -2.91 4.78 39.39
N HIS A 220 -2.91 3.51 39.84
CA HIS A 220 -1.86 3.01 40.71
C HIS A 220 -0.53 2.91 39.97
N ILE A 221 0.53 3.46 40.57
CA ILE A 221 1.89 3.45 40.04
C ILE A 221 2.74 2.66 41.04
N ASP A 222 3.57 1.75 40.53
CA ASP A 222 4.43 0.94 41.38
C ASP A 222 5.49 1.82 42.08
N ALA A 223 5.46 1.82 43.42
CA ALA A 223 6.30 2.66 44.28
C ALA A 223 7.80 2.37 44.13
N ALA A 224 8.18 1.23 43.54
CA ALA A 224 9.58 0.85 43.30
C ALA A 224 10.21 1.49 42.05
N THR A 225 9.45 2.24 41.22
CA THR A 225 9.84 2.59 39.83
C THR A 225 10.62 3.90 39.65
N GLY A 226 10.84 4.68 40.72
CA GLY A 226 11.67 5.90 40.70
C GLY A 226 10.89 7.20 40.94
N ALA A 227 11.50 8.35 40.62
CA ALA A 227 11.09 9.71 41.02
C ALA A 227 9.59 10.07 40.78
N PRO A 228 8.97 10.91 41.64
CA PRO A 228 7.54 11.23 41.56
C PRO A 228 7.14 11.88 40.23
N LEU A 229 5.97 11.50 39.71
CA LEU A 229 5.33 12.12 38.53
C LEU A 229 4.85 13.54 38.85
N ARG A 230 4.79 14.39 37.84
CA ARG A 230 4.38 15.81 37.96
C ARG A 230 3.35 16.16 36.90
N VAL A 231 2.53 17.17 37.19
CA VAL A 231 1.64 17.77 36.18
C VAL A 231 2.50 18.29 35.02
N GLY A 232 2.12 17.95 33.79
CA GLY A 232 2.84 18.25 32.56
C GLY A 232 3.72 17.11 32.03
N ASP A 233 4.06 16.12 32.85
CA ASP A 233 4.84 14.96 32.41
C ASP A 233 4.09 14.17 31.32
N GLU A 234 4.82 13.75 30.29
CA GLU A 234 4.33 12.81 29.29
C GLU A 234 4.61 11.36 29.73
N LEU A 235 3.61 10.50 29.54
CA LEU A 235 3.71 9.06 29.66
C LEU A 235 3.61 8.45 28.26
N THR A 236 4.19 7.28 28.11
CA THR A 236 4.14 6.47 26.89
C THR A 236 3.61 5.08 27.23
N TYR A 237 2.82 4.48 26.35
CA TYR A 237 2.31 3.12 26.55
C TYR A 237 2.42 2.27 25.28
N VAL A 238 2.62 0.97 25.46
CA VAL A 238 2.64 -0.06 24.42
C VAL A 238 1.73 -1.21 24.82
N VAL A 239 1.19 -1.95 23.84
CA VAL A 239 0.58 -3.26 24.10
C VAL A 239 1.64 -4.33 23.88
N ARG A 240 1.78 -5.25 24.83
CA ARG A 240 2.50 -6.52 24.66
C ARG A 240 1.51 -7.67 24.70
N ALA A 241 1.42 -8.42 23.60
CA ALA A 241 0.63 -9.64 23.52
C ALA A 241 1.54 -10.85 23.54
N TYR A 242 1.19 -11.87 24.32
CA TYR A 242 2.04 -13.04 24.56
C TYR A 242 1.37 -14.31 24.07
N SER A 243 2.15 -15.16 23.39
CA SER A 243 1.76 -16.56 23.13
C SER A 243 2.29 -17.52 24.22
N ASP A 244 3.39 -17.15 24.86
CA ASP A 244 3.98 -17.74 26.06
C ASP A 244 4.91 -16.70 26.73
N ASP A 245 5.67 -17.11 27.74
CA ASP A 245 6.51 -16.19 28.52
C ASP A 245 7.72 -15.63 27.75
N LYS A 246 8.06 -16.19 26.58
CA LYS A 246 9.25 -15.79 25.81
C LYS A 246 8.91 -15.12 24.48
N THR A 247 7.76 -15.42 23.88
CA THR A 247 7.36 -14.89 22.57
C THR A 247 6.21 -13.91 22.69
N TYR A 248 6.49 -12.65 22.36
CA TYR A 248 5.52 -11.57 22.36
C TYR A 248 5.52 -10.72 21.08
N ASP A 249 4.37 -10.08 20.84
CA ASP A 249 4.12 -9.05 19.83
C ASP A 249 4.00 -7.70 20.57
N GLU A 250 4.45 -6.61 19.94
CA GLU A 250 4.46 -5.28 20.57
C GLU A 250 4.01 -4.19 19.59
N THR A 251 3.24 -3.22 20.07
CA THR A 251 2.83 -2.04 19.28
C THR A 251 3.89 -0.93 19.29
N TYR A 252 3.78 0.03 18.38
CA TYR A 252 4.47 1.31 18.49
C TYR A 252 4.02 2.04 19.76
N PRO A 253 4.90 2.83 20.40
CA PRO A 253 4.55 3.56 21.61
C PRO A 253 3.58 4.71 21.31
N ALA A 254 2.50 4.80 22.09
CA ALA A 254 1.53 5.89 22.07
C ALA A 254 1.69 6.78 23.32
N ARG A 255 1.29 8.06 23.25
CA ARG A 255 1.54 9.05 24.32
C ARG A 255 0.28 9.54 25.03
N MET A 256 0.45 9.94 26.28
CA MET A 256 -0.55 10.64 27.10
C MET A 256 0.13 11.65 28.03
N GLN A 257 -0.54 12.76 28.36
CA GLN A 257 0.02 13.81 29.21
C GLN A 257 -0.73 13.94 30.54
N LEU A 258 0.01 14.11 31.64
CA LEU A 258 -0.56 14.41 32.95
C LEU A 258 -1.00 15.87 33.04
N VAL A 259 -2.24 16.12 33.41
CA VAL A 259 -2.84 17.47 33.51
C VAL A 259 -3.65 17.60 34.79
N ARG A 260 -3.99 18.82 35.21
CA ARG A 260 -4.79 19.01 36.43
C ARG A 260 -6.22 18.48 36.22
N PRO A 261 -6.92 18.02 37.28
CA PRO A 261 -8.30 17.53 37.15
C PRO A 261 -9.26 18.55 36.54
N GLU A 262 -9.09 19.82 36.89
CA GLU A 262 -9.87 20.95 36.34
C GLU A 262 -9.66 21.11 34.83
N GLU A 263 -8.44 20.92 34.33
CA GLU A 263 -8.09 21.04 32.91
C GLU A 263 -8.71 19.91 32.08
N MET A 264 -8.78 18.71 32.67
CA MET A 264 -9.46 17.56 32.08
C MET A 264 -10.96 17.78 31.92
N GLU A 265 -11.61 18.39 32.92
CA GLU A 265 -13.05 18.66 32.88
C GLU A 265 -13.40 19.71 31.81
N VAL A 266 -12.56 20.74 31.67
CA VAL A 266 -12.68 21.71 30.58
C VAL A 266 -12.57 21.03 29.21
N GLN A 267 -11.64 20.08 29.05
CA GLN A 267 -11.47 19.37 27.79
C GLN A 267 -12.62 18.38 27.48
N GLN A 268 -13.14 17.69 28.51
CA GLN A 268 -14.28 16.78 28.36
C GLN A 268 -15.56 17.53 27.96
N GLN A 269 -15.87 18.64 28.63
CA GLN A 269 -17.01 19.50 28.28
C GLN A 269 -16.92 20.02 26.83
N ARG A 270 -15.71 20.35 26.38
CA ARG A 270 -15.44 20.75 24.98
C ARG A 270 -15.65 19.60 23.98
N THR A 271 -15.26 18.39 24.34
CA THR A 271 -15.44 17.19 23.48
C THR A 271 -16.92 16.86 23.32
N THR A 272 -17.70 17.01 24.40
CA THR A 272 -19.16 16.84 24.36
C THR A 272 -19.83 17.90 23.49
N ALA A 273 -19.45 19.17 23.64
CA ALA A 273 -19.98 20.26 22.82
C ALA A 273 -19.76 20.02 21.31
N GLN A 274 -18.66 19.36 20.92
CA GLN A 274 -18.41 18.95 19.53
C GLN A 274 -19.31 17.83 19.04
N SER A 275 -19.53 16.79 19.85
CA SER A 275 -20.40 15.67 19.48
C SER A 275 -21.83 16.15 19.18
N VAL A 276 -22.31 17.14 19.95
CA VAL A 276 -23.61 17.78 19.78
C VAL A 276 -23.66 18.67 18.53
N GLN A 277 -22.60 19.43 18.22
CA GLN A 277 -22.55 20.26 17.01
C GLN A 277 -22.43 19.46 15.70
N ASN A 278 -21.87 18.26 15.75
CA ASN A 278 -21.77 17.36 14.59
C ASN A 278 -23.06 16.56 14.31
N GLY A 279 -24.18 16.91 14.95
CA GLY A 279 -25.49 16.31 14.68
C GLY A 279 -25.67 14.90 15.24
N GLN A 280 -24.80 14.46 16.15
CA GLN A 280 -24.98 13.19 16.87
C GLN A 280 -25.95 13.40 18.05
N ARG A 281 -26.72 12.36 18.41
CA ARG A 281 -27.65 12.41 19.56
C ARG A 281 -26.90 12.88 20.83
N PRO A 282 -27.58 13.55 21.79
CA PRO A 282 -26.95 13.90 23.06
C PRO A 282 -26.48 12.62 23.77
N LEU A 283 -25.18 12.36 23.68
CA LEU A 283 -24.46 11.34 24.44
C LEU A 283 -24.00 11.99 25.76
N THR A 284 -23.87 11.20 26.82
CA THR A 284 -23.15 11.64 28.02
C THR A 284 -21.67 11.86 27.68
N ASP A 285 -20.97 12.73 28.42
CA ASP A 285 -19.54 13.06 28.18
C ASP A 285 -18.63 11.81 28.07
N ALA A 286 -18.94 10.78 28.87
CA ALA A 286 -18.23 9.50 28.87
C ALA A 286 -18.51 8.67 27.61
N ALA A 287 -19.75 8.65 27.10
CA ALA A 287 -20.12 7.85 25.93
C ALA A 287 -19.57 8.43 24.61
N ALA A 288 -19.47 9.75 24.48
CA ALA A 288 -18.90 10.40 23.31
C ALA A 288 -17.38 10.16 23.19
N SER A 289 -16.66 10.26 24.32
CA SER A 289 -15.21 10.01 24.38
C SER A 289 -14.86 8.54 24.12
N GLU A 290 -15.62 7.60 24.68
CA GLU A 290 -15.50 6.17 24.42
C GLU A 290 -15.70 5.83 22.94
N MET A 291 -16.74 6.36 22.30
CA MET A 291 -16.99 6.10 20.88
C MET A 291 -15.84 6.60 19.99
N LEU A 292 -15.28 7.78 20.28
CA LEU A 292 -14.14 8.33 19.53
C LEU A 292 -12.88 7.45 19.68
N GLN A 293 -12.58 6.97 20.88
CA GLN A 293 -11.43 6.11 21.14
C GLN A 293 -11.55 4.77 20.43
N ILE A 294 -12.75 4.17 20.42
CA ILE A 294 -13.04 2.94 19.69
C ILE A 294 -12.91 3.17 18.17
N GLN A 295 -13.43 4.27 17.64
CA GLN A 295 -13.29 4.60 16.22
C GLN A 295 -11.82 4.81 15.79
N GLN A 296 -10.97 5.32 16.68
CA GLN A 296 -9.54 5.50 16.41
C GLN A 296 -8.77 4.20 16.21
N VAL A 297 -9.22 3.07 16.80
CA VAL A 297 -8.52 1.79 16.66
C VAL A 297 -9.02 0.93 15.50
N PHE A 298 -10.24 1.15 15.03
CA PHE A 298 -10.80 0.38 13.92
C PHE A 298 -10.06 0.64 12.60
N GLY A 299 -9.59 -0.44 11.96
CA GLY A 299 -8.88 -0.36 10.68
C GLY A 299 -7.44 0.14 10.76
N GLN A 300 -6.92 0.41 11.97
CA GLN A 300 -5.53 0.76 12.21
C GLN A 300 -4.68 -0.47 12.50
N ASN A 301 -3.39 -0.39 12.20
CA ASN A 301 -2.40 -1.37 12.64
C ASN A 301 -1.18 -0.64 13.20
N THR A 302 -0.99 -0.71 14.51
CA THR A 302 0.14 -0.13 15.21
C THR A 302 1.14 -1.19 15.67
N LEU A 303 1.09 -2.43 15.17
CA LEU A 303 2.10 -3.44 15.48
C LEU A 303 3.50 -3.03 14.98
N ARG A 304 4.45 -2.96 15.91
CA ARG A 304 5.88 -2.75 15.66
C ARG A 304 6.62 -4.08 15.50
N GLN A 305 6.30 -5.04 16.36
CA GLN A 305 6.91 -6.38 16.39
C GLN A 305 5.82 -7.45 16.40
N GLN A 306 6.03 -8.52 15.63
CA GLN A 306 5.09 -9.64 15.53
C GLN A 306 5.88 -10.96 15.37
N ASN A 307 5.82 -11.80 16.39
CA ASN A 307 6.53 -13.07 16.57
C ASN A 307 5.59 -14.24 16.92
N ILE A 308 4.38 -13.97 17.42
CA ILE A 308 3.35 -14.98 17.70
C ILE A 308 3.04 -15.75 16.41
N ALA A 309 3.16 -17.08 16.47
CA ALA A 309 2.84 -17.93 15.35
C ALA A 309 1.32 -17.99 15.12
N VAL A 310 0.88 -17.67 13.90
CA VAL A 310 -0.52 -17.67 13.50
C VAL A 310 -0.76 -18.86 12.58
N TYR A 311 -1.33 -19.93 13.13
CA TYR A 311 -1.66 -21.16 12.41
C TYR A 311 -3.17 -21.32 12.29
N GLY A 312 -3.70 -21.03 11.12
CA GLY A 312 -5.13 -21.10 10.87
C GLY A 312 -5.51 -20.38 9.60
N SER A 313 -6.60 -19.64 9.65
CA SER A 313 -7.12 -18.95 8.48
C SER A 313 -7.75 -17.62 8.85
N ARG A 314 -7.68 -16.69 7.92
CA ARG A 314 -8.51 -15.48 7.98
C ARG A 314 -9.95 -15.85 7.64
N VAL A 315 -10.85 -15.61 8.57
CA VAL A 315 -12.29 -15.61 8.39
C VAL A 315 -12.73 -14.19 8.14
N ARG A 316 -13.43 -13.98 7.02
CA ARG A 316 -13.96 -12.68 6.66
C ARG A 316 -15.48 -12.71 6.64
N ILE A 317 -16.09 -11.84 7.43
CA ILE A 317 -17.54 -11.60 7.43
C ILE A 317 -17.79 -10.34 6.62
N GLN A 318 -18.51 -10.50 5.50
CA GLN A 318 -18.80 -9.41 4.57
C GLN A 318 -20.30 -9.21 4.46
N GLY A 319 -20.73 -7.96 4.35
CA GLY A 319 -22.09 -7.62 3.98
C GLY A 319 -22.15 -6.78 2.72
N ARG A 320 -23.18 -7.00 1.89
CA ARG A 320 -23.52 -6.14 0.75
C ARG A 320 -25.00 -5.78 0.79
N ASN A 321 -25.30 -4.57 0.31
CA ASN A 321 -26.65 -4.00 0.31
C ASN A 321 -27.29 -4.00 1.70
N VAL A 322 -26.53 -3.65 2.74
CA VAL A 322 -27.07 -3.49 4.10
C VAL A 322 -28.15 -2.40 4.09
N PRO A 323 -29.33 -2.61 4.72
CA PRO A 323 -30.38 -1.61 4.72
C PRO A 323 -29.92 -0.27 5.33
N ASP A 324 -30.41 0.83 4.76
CA ASP A 324 -30.06 2.18 5.21
C ASP A 324 -30.34 2.38 6.71
N GLN A 325 -29.45 3.13 7.36
CA GLN A 325 -29.56 3.54 8.77
C GLN A 325 -29.70 2.38 9.78
N ARG A 326 -29.36 1.15 9.39
CA ARG A 326 -29.28 -0.01 10.30
C ARG A 326 -27.84 -0.19 10.79
N GLN A 327 -27.69 -0.34 12.11
CA GLN A 327 -26.45 -0.78 12.71
C GLN A 327 -26.25 -2.27 12.47
N VAL A 328 -25.04 -2.68 12.08
CA VAL A 328 -24.65 -4.09 12.04
C VAL A 328 -23.81 -4.36 13.28
N THR A 329 -24.11 -5.44 14.00
CA THR A 329 -23.28 -5.93 15.09
C THR A 329 -22.84 -7.37 14.86
N ILE A 330 -21.61 -7.70 15.24
CA ILE A 330 -21.05 -9.05 15.21
C ILE A 330 -20.53 -9.35 16.61
N ASN A 331 -21.01 -10.42 17.24
CA ASN A 331 -20.72 -10.76 18.64
C ASN A 331 -20.98 -9.57 19.59
N GLY A 332 -22.06 -8.83 19.33
CA GLY A 332 -22.44 -7.62 20.08
C GLY A 332 -21.66 -6.35 19.72
N GLN A 333 -20.68 -6.41 18.82
CA GLN A 333 -19.82 -5.27 18.46
C GLN A 333 -20.29 -4.57 17.20
N SER A 334 -20.43 -3.24 17.23
CA SER A 334 -20.86 -2.43 16.09
C SER A 334 -19.83 -2.40 14.96
N MET A 335 -20.27 -2.70 13.74
CA MET A 335 -19.46 -2.65 12.52
C MET A 335 -19.83 -1.43 11.67
N PRO A 336 -18.84 -0.63 11.20
CA PRO A 336 -19.11 0.49 10.30
C PRO A 336 -19.55 -0.01 8.92
N VAL A 337 -20.55 0.65 8.32
CA VAL A 337 -21.04 0.38 6.96
C VAL A 337 -20.68 1.56 6.07
N ASP A 338 -20.09 1.29 4.90
CA ASP A 338 -19.66 2.33 3.97
C ASP A 338 -20.82 2.95 3.16
N LEU A 339 -20.50 3.96 2.34
CA LEU A 339 -21.48 4.64 1.47
C LEU A 339 -22.03 3.75 0.34
N GLU A 340 -21.35 2.65 0.03
CA GLU A 340 -21.78 1.64 -0.94
C GLU A 340 -22.67 0.55 -0.28
N ARG A 341 -23.01 0.72 1.01
CA ARG A 341 -23.76 -0.24 1.83
C ARG A 341 -23.06 -1.59 1.98
N LYS A 342 -21.74 -1.56 2.09
CA LYS A 342 -20.88 -2.72 2.33
C LYS A 342 -20.19 -2.59 3.69
N PHE A 343 -19.86 -3.72 4.29
CA PHE A 343 -18.95 -3.78 5.43
C PHE A 343 -18.10 -5.05 5.34
N VAL A 344 -16.95 -5.02 6.01
CA VAL A 344 -16.05 -6.16 6.14
C VAL A 344 -15.50 -6.20 7.56
N SER A 345 -15.51 -7.38 8.18
CA SER A 345 -14.79 -7.68 9.41
C SER A 345 -13.88 -8.90 9.20
N GLU A 346 -12.65 -8.83 9.70
CA GLU A 346 -11.62 -9.87 9.51
C GLU A 346 -11.17 -10.44 10.87
N TYR A 347 -11.16 -11.78 10.97
CA TYR A 347 -10.71 -12.52 12.15
C TYR A 347 -9.73 -13.61 11.72
N LEU A 348 -8.52 -13.63 12.28
CA LEU A 348 -7.58 -14.73 12.19
C LEU A 348 -7.91 -15.72 13.31
N LEU A 349 -8.32 -16.93 12.91
CA LEU A 349 -8.76 -17.96 13.82
C LEU A 349 -7.92 -19.24 13.64
N PRO A 350 -7.59 -19.94 14.73
CA PRO A 350 -7.05 -21.29 14.68
C PRO A 350 -7.97 -22.26 13.90
N ILE A 351 -7.45 -23.44 13.58
CA ILE A 351 -8.26 -24.52 12.97
C ILE A 351 -9.29 -24.99 13.99
N GLY A 352 -10.57 -24.95 13.63
CA GLY A 352 -11.67 -25.28 14.52
C GLY A 352 -13.00 -24.67 14.08
N ARG A 353 -14.06 -24.92 14.86
CA ARG A 353 -15.40 -24.36 14.62
C ARG A 353 -15.64 -23.11 15.45
N TYR A 354 -16.23 -22.10 14.84
CA TYR A 354 -16.51 -20.80 15.44
C TYR A 354 -17.90 -20.30 15.06
N ASP A 355 -18.61 -19.76 16.04
CA ASP A 355 -19.91 -19.12 15.83
C ASP A 355 -19.76 -17.60 15.90
N PHE A 356 -20.34 -16.90 14.93
CA PHE A 356 -20.45 -15.44 14.91
C PHE A 356 -21.90 -15.01 15.00
N ASP A 357 -22.26 -14.29 16.05
CA ASP A 357 -23.61 -13.76 16.26
C ASP A 357 -23.78 -12.45 15.50
N VAL A 358 -24.53 -12.45 14.40
CA VAL A 358 -24.75 -11.30 13.54
C VAL A 358 -26.15 -10.73 13.76
N LEU A 359 -26.23 -9.46 14.14
CA LEU A 359 -27.47 -8.71 14.29
C LEU A 359 -27.46 -7.46 13.40
N VAL A 360 -28.48 -7.30 12.55
CA VAL A 360 -28.71 -6.12 11.72
C VAL A 360 -29.96 -5.39 12.17
N GLY A 361 -29.79 -4.17 12.68
CA GLY A 361 -30.85 -3.40 13.33
C GLY A 361 -30.89 -3.62 14.84
N LYS A 362 -32.05 -3.35 15.46
CA LYS A 362 -32.29 -3.63 16.88
C LYS A 362 -32.97 -4.98 17.03
N ASP A 363 -32.61 -5.70 18.08
CA ASP A 363 -33.25 -6.98 18.39
C ASP A 363 -34.76 -6.79 18.61
N GLY A 364 -35.59 -7.63 17.97
CA GLY A 364 -37.06 -7.55 18.01
C GLY A 364 -37.75 -6.61 17.01
N ASP A 365 -37.02 -5.87 16.15
CA ASP A 365 -37.64 -5.06 15.08
C ASP A 365 -38.20 -5.96 13.95
N VAL A 366 -39.34 -5.58 13.35
CA VAL A 366 -40.09 -6.32 12.29
C VAL A 366 -39.25 -6.63 11.04
N ASN A 367 -38.09 -5.98 10.89
CA ASN A 367 -37.16 -6.17 9.79
C ASN A 367 -35.71 -6.39 10.26
N SER A 368 -35.49 -6.69 11.54
CA SER A 368 -34.16 -7.03 12.07
C SER A 368 -33.76 -8.43 11.59
N ALA A 369 -32.46 -8.64 11.40
CA ALA A 369 -31.92 -9.95 11.08
C ALA A 369 -30.92 -10.34 12.18
N HIS A 370 -31.30 -11.28 13.04
CA HIS A 370 -30.44 -11.87 14.05
C HIS A 370 -30.16 -13.32 13.68
N LYS A 371 -28.92 -13.66 13.33
CA LYS A 371 -28.51 -15.02 12.98
C LYS A 371 -27.09 -15.30 13.41
N LYS A 372 -26.85 -16.54 13.81
CA LYS A 372 -25.51 -17.08 14.00
C LYS A 372 -24.96 -17.64 12.69
N LEU A 373 -23.73 -17.22 12.35
CA LEU A 373 -22.92 -17.78 11.28
C LEU A 373 -21.96 -18.80 11.89
N ASP A 374 -22.17 -20.09 11.59
CA ASP A 374 -21.27 -21.18 11.97
C ASP A 374 -20.19 -21.33 10.88
N ILE A 375 -18.93 -21.31 11.31
CA ILE A 375 -17.75 -21.34 10.44
C ILE A 375 -16.78 -22.42 10.91
N ASP A 376 -16.57 -23.43 10.06
CA ASP A 376 -15.54 -24.45 10.22
C ASP A 376 -14.25 -23.99 9.54
N VAL A 377 -13.27 -23.54 10.32
CA VAL A 377 -11.96 -23.11 9.84
C VAL A 377 -11.09 -24.34 9.62
N THR A 378 -10.92 -24.70 8.35
CA THR A 378 -10.23 -25.95 8.00
C THR A 378 -8.71 -25.81 7.97
N GLY A 379 -8.20 -24.59 7.76
CA GLY A 379 -6.77 -24.36 7.51
C GLY A 379 -6.29 -24.97 6.19
N ARG A 380 -7.22 -25.35 5.30
CA ARG A 380 -6.92 -26.01 4.03
C ARG A 380 -7.59 -25.25 2.90
N TYR A 381 -6.85 -25.12 1.80
CA TYR A 381 -7.38 -24.54 0.58
C TYR A 381 -6.70 -25.21 -0.60
N PHE A 382 -7.44 -25.44 -1.66
CA PHE A 382 -6.86 -25.87 -2.92
C PHE A 382 -7.68 -25.28 -4.06
N PHE A 383 -7.00 -24.54 -4.91
CA PHE A 383 -7.53 -24.07 -6.18
C PHE A 383 -6.45 -24.28 -7.21
N GLY A 384 -6.77 -24.99 -8.28
CA GLY A 384 -5.85 -25.22 -9.38
C GLY A 384 -6.62 -25.18 -10.68
N VAL A 385 -6.02 -24.56 -11.69
CA VAL A 385 -6.50 -24.58 -13.06
C VAL A 385 -5.33 -24.88 -13.98
N GLY A 386 -5.53 -25.75 -14.96
CA GLY A 386 -4.49 -26.12 -15.93
C GLY A 386 -5.03 -26.19 -17.35
N ILE A 387 -4.16 -25.89 -18.31
CA ILE A 387 -4.43 -26.08 -19.74
C ILE A 387 -3.22 -26.74 -20.40
N ALA A 388 -3.54 -27.73 -21.25
CA ALA A 388 -2.62 -28.32 -22.20
C ALA A 388 -3.23 -28.20 -23.59
N ASP A 389 -2.67 -27.33 -24.41
CA ASP A 389 -3.15 -27.04 -25.77
C ASP A 389 -2.07 -27.48 -26.76
N PHE A 390 -2.43 -28.36 -27.69
CA PHE A 390 -1.53 -28.84 -28.75
C PHE A 390 -2.19 -28.67 -30.10
N THR A 391 -1.49 -28.02 -31.03
CA THR A 391 -1.96 -27.79 -32.39
C THR A 391 -0.95 -28.34 -33.38
N LEU A 392 -1.35 -29.36 -34.12
CA LEU A 392 -0.63 -29.85 -35.30
C LEU A 392 -1.23 -29.19 -36.53
N SER A 393 -0.44 -28.47 -37.31
CA SER A 393 -0.88 -27.81 -38.55
C SER A 393 0.00 -28.18 -39.74
N GLY A 394 -0.60 -28.27 -40.92
CA GLY A 394 0.12 -28.41 -42.19
C GLY A 394 -0.12 -27.18 -43.05
N ASN A 395 0.95 -26.49 -43.47
CA ASN A 395 0.87 -25.18 -44.14
C ASN A 395 1.42 -25.24 -45.56
N SER A 396 0.77 -24.55 -46.51
CA SER A 396 1.34 -24.26 -47.83
C SER A 396 1.72 -22.78 -47.91
N VAL A 397 3.01 -22.46 -48.07
CA VAL A 397 3.52 -21.08 -48.17
C VAL A 397 3.83 -20.72 -49.62
N SER A 398 3.31 -19.58 -50.12
CA SER A 398 3.64 -19.03 -51.44
C SER A 398 3.88 -17.52 -51.38
N GLY A 399 5.02 -17.01 -51.90
CA GLY A 399 5.41 -15.58 -51.89
C GLY A 399 6.94 -15.38 -51.94
N SER A 400 7.45 -14.14 -51.79
CA SER A 400 8.90 -13.85 -51.75
C SER A 400 9.55 -14.45 -50.49
N VAL A 401 10.30 -15.53 -50.68
CA VAL A 401 10.90 -16.37 -49.63
C VAL A 401 12.31 -15.91 -49.19
N GLU A 402 12.88 -14.90 -49.85
CA GLU A 402 14.28 -14.48 -49.65
C GLU A 402 14.64 -13.96 -48.25
N PRO A 403 13.75 -13.28 -47.49
CA PRO A 403 14.06 -12.89 -46.11
C PRO A 403 14.09 -14.08 -45.11
N LEU A 404 13.73 -15.30 -45.54
CA LEU A 404 13.49 -16.47 -44.68
C LEU A 404 14.41 -17.67 -44.88
N ALA A 405 15.39 -17.59 -45.77
CA ALA A 405 16.29 -18.72 -46.04
C ALA A 405 17.00 -19.26 -44.76
N ASN A 406 17.07 -18.45 -43.69
CA ASN A 406 17.73 -18.79 -42.43
C ASN A 406 16.78 -19.19 -41.27
N GLN A 407 15.48 -19.42 -41.51
CA GLN A 407 14.52 -19.79 -40.46
C GLN A 407 13.85 -21.15 -40.71
N PRO A 408 14.36 -22.26 -40.13
CA PRO A 408 13.88 -23.63 -40.40
C PRO A 408 12.44 -23.92 -39.93
N GLN A 409 11.83 -23.02 -39.15
CA GLN A 409 10.41 -23.10 -38.77
C GLN A 409 9.42 -22.86 -39.92
N PHE A 410 9.87 -22.29 -41.03
CA PHE A 410 9.02 -21.92 -42.17
C PHE A 410 9.29 -22.75 -43.44
N THR A 411 10.16 -23.76 -43.36
CA THR A 411 10.53 -24.69 -44.45
C THR A 411 10.04 -26.13 -44.25
N LYS A 412 9.30 -26.43 -43.17
CA LYS A 412 8.73 -27.76 -42.89
C LYS A 412 7.25 -27.83 -43.25
N ASP A 413 6.83 -28.91 -43.91
CA ASP A 413 5.45 -29.16 -44.37
C ASP A 413 4.42 -29.32 -43.23
N SER A 414 4.88 -29.53 -41.98
CA SER A 414 4.05 -29.67 -40.79
C SER A 414 4.68 -29.01 -39.56
N LEU A 415 3.88 -28.30 -38.77
CA LEU A 415 4.25 -27.58 -37.56
C LEU A 415 3.44 -28.11 -36.37
N LEU A 416 4.12 -28.57 -35.32
CA LEU A 416 3.49 -28.98 -34.06
C LEU A 416 3.80 -27.95 -32.98
N GLU A 417 2.79 -27.18 -32.61
CA GLU A 417 2.83 -26.19 -31.54
C GLU A 417 2.11 -26.71 -30.30
N GLY A 418 2.53 -26.22 -29.15
CA GLY A 418 1.85 -26.50 -27.90
C GLY A 418 2.01 -25.38 -26.90
N ARG A 419 1.16 -25.41 -25.88
CA ARG A 419 1.22 -24.57 -24.70
C ARG A 419 0.78 -25.37 -23.49
N LEU A 420 1.60 -25.34 -22.44
CA LEU A 420 1.25 -25.84 -21.13
C LEU A 420 1.21 -24.65 -20.18
N ALA A 421 0.08 -24.44 -19.53
CA ALA A 421 -0.04 -23.44 -18.50
C ALA A 421 -0.83 -23.97 -17.31
N PHE A 422 -0.45 -23.57 -16.10
CA PHE A 422 -1.23 -23.86 -14.91
C PHE A 422 -1.08 -22.72 -13.91
N TYR A 423 -2.10 -22.62 -13.05
CA TYR A 423 -2.07 -21.85 -11.83
C TYR A 423 -2.55 -22.74 -10.69
N LEU A 424 -1.88 -22.65 -9.55
CA LEU A 424 -2.15 -23.45 -8.37
C LEU A 424 -1.97 -22.58 -7.13
N LYS A 425 -2.98 -22.57 -6.26
CA LYS A 425 -2.92 -21.99 -4.92
C LYS A 425 -3.41 -23.02 -3.91
N ALA A 426 -2.54 -23.40 -2.98
CA ALA A 426 -2.85 -24.40 -1.98
C ALA A 426 -2.42 -23.92 -0.59
N LYS A 427 -3.28 -24.13 0.41
CA LYS A 427 -3.00 -23.91 1.82
C LYS A 427 -3.06 -25.23 2.56
N ALA A 428 -2.06 -25.49 3.39
CA ALA A 428 -1.99 -26.70 4.21
C ALA A 428 -1.69 -26.36 5.68
N LYS A 429 -2.44 -27.03 6.58
CA LYS A 429 -2.30 -26.91 8.04
C LYS A 429 -2.43 -25.48 8.58
N GLY A 430 -3.09 -24.58 7.85
CA GLY A 430 -3.20 -23.15 8.20
C GLY A 430 -1.86 -22.42 8.29
N LYS A 431 -0.79 -23.01 7.73
CA LYS A 431 0.60 -22.57 7.92
C LYS A 431 1.34 -22.36 6.61
N TYR A 432 1.25 -23.33 5.71
CA TYR A 432 1.96 -23.30 4.43
C TYR A 432 1.01 -22.82 3.34
N LEU A 433 1.41 -21.78 2.61
CA LEU A 433 0.72 -21.29 1.42
C LEU A 433 1.62 -21.48 0.21
N TRP A 434 1.16 -22.23 -0.78
CA TRP A 434 1.83 -22.45 -2.05
C TRP A 434 1.09 -21.69 -3.13
N THR A 435 1.81 -20.90 -3.91
CA THR A 435 1.31 -20.28 -5.13
C THR A 435 2.27 -20.65 -6.25
N ALA A 436 1.81 -21.41 -7.23
CA ALA A 436 2.62 -21.82 -8.37
C ALA A 436 1.90 -21.46 -9.67
N GLN A 437 2.64 -20.90 -10.61
CA GLN A 437 2.17 -20.64 -11.95
C GLN A 437 3.25 -21.01 -12.94
N ALA A 438 2.89 -21.68 -14.02
CA ALA A 438 3.77 -21.81 -15.16
C ALA A 438 2.99 -21.52 -16.44
N ASP A 439 3.64 -20.89 -17.42
CA ASP A 439 3.11 -20.74 -18.76
C ASP A 439 4.26 -20.84 -19.77
N THR A 440 4.32 -21.94 -20.50
CA THR A 440 5.35 -22.14 -21.54
C THR A 440 5.20 -21.16 -22.70
N GLN A 441 4.07 -20.45 -22.76
CA GLN A 441 3.56 -19.76 -23.94
C GLN A 441 3.39 -20.73 -25.12
N GLU A 442 2.78 -20.26 -26.19
CA GLU A 442 2.62 -21.04 -27.41
C GLU A 442 3.95 -21.08 -28.18
N LYS A 443 4.50 -22.29 -28.36
CA LYS A 443 5.74 -22.54 -29.07
C LYS A 443 5.69 -23.88 -29.78
N GLN A 444 6.62 -24.12 -30.71
CA GLN A 444 6.90 -25.47 -31.19
C GLN A 444 7.16 -26.40 -30.00
N VAL A 445 6.59 -27.61 -30.02
CA VAL A 445 6.73 -28.56 -28.91
C VAL A 445 8.20 -28.86 -28.58
N SER A 446 9.09 -28.89 -29.59
CA SER A 446 10.53 -29.05 -29.38
C SER A 446 11.23 -27.87 -28.69
N GLN A 447 10.57 -26.71 -28.59
CA GLN A 447 11.08 -25.47 -27.98
C GLN A 447 10.26 -25.02 -26.78
N LEU A 448 9.28 -25.82 -26.34
CA LEU A 448 8.29 -25.45 -25.32
C LEU A 448 8.95 -25.00 -24.00
N PHE A 449 10.04 -25.69 -23.63
CA PHE A 449 10.82 -25.41 -22.41
C PHE A 449 12.13 -24.65 -22.68
N THR A 450 12.40 -24.25 -23.91
CA THR A 450 13.62 -23.50 -24.24
C THR A 450 13.56 -22.10 -23.62
N GLY A 451 14.53 -21.79 -22.75
CA GLY A 451 14.59 -20.52 -22.02
C GLY A 451 13.52 -20.38 -20.93
N PHE A 452 12.98 -21.50 -20.41
CA PHE A 452 11.89 -21.50 -19.43
C PHE A 452 12.19 -20.69 -18.15
N TRP A 453 13.46 -20.66 -17.75
CA TRP A 453 13.95 -19.98 -16.55
C TRP A 453 14.38 -18.53 -16.78
N LYS A 454 14.37 -18.06 -18.03
CA LYS A 454 14.77 -16.69 -18.36
C LYS A 454 13.61 -15.74 -18.05
N ALA A 455 13.91 -14.59 -17.46
CA ALA A 455 12.98 -13.48 -17.43
C ALA A 455 12.67 -13.01 -18.86
N ASP A 456 11.48 -12.42 -19.01
CA ASP A 456 11.00 -11.66 -20.13
C ASP A 456 10.69 -10.26 -19.61
N ALA A 457 11.75 -9.44 -19.54
CA ALA A 457 11.68 -8.05 -19.10
C ALA A 457 10.78 -7.17 -19.99
N THR A 458 10.36 -7.70 -21.14
CA THR A 458 9.52 -7.05 -22.14
C THR A 458 8.11 -7.64 -22.22
N ASP A 459 7.67 -8.41 -21.21
CA ASP A 459 6.29 -8.92 -21.18
C ASP A 459 5.31 -7.74 -21.30
N VAL A 460 4.70 -7.64 -22.47
CA VAL A 460 3.80 -6.55 -22.83
C VAL A 460 2.61 -6.52 -21.89
N PHE A 461 2.16 -7.67 -21.37
CA PHE A 461 1.06 -7.73 -20.41
C PHE A 461 1.39 -7.15 -19.03
N ARG A 462 2.68 -6.95 -18.73
CA ARG A 462 3.12 -6.22 -17.53
C ARG A 462 3.25 -4.73 -17.77
N GLN A 463 3.74 -4.36 -18.95
CA GLN A 463 3.86 -2.95 -19.34
C GLN A 463 2.50 -2.31 -19.62
N LEU A 464 1.52 -3.12 -20.03
CA LEU A 464 0.14 -2.69 -20.21
C LEU A 464 -0.54 -2.50 -18.85
N ASP A 465 -1.02 -1.29 -18.61
CA ASP A 465 -1.92 -0.96 -17.50
C ASP A 465 -3.09 -1.98 -17.48
N PRO A 466 -3.42 -2.62 -16.34
CA PRO A 466 -4.63 -3.43 -16.20
C PRO A 466 -5.90 -2.72 -16.70
N ASP A 467 -5.94 -1.38 -16.64
CA ASP A 467 -7.03 -0.55 -17.17
C ASP A 467 -7.04 -0.45 -18.72
N ALA A 468 -5.97 -0.90 -19.39
CA ALA A 468 -5.89 -0.97 -20.85
C ALA A 468 -6.78 -2.06 -21.47
N TYR A 469 -7.37 -2.96 -20.66
CA TYR A 469 -8.39 -3.92 -21.09
C TYR A 469 -9.77 -3.25 -21.22
N TYR A 470 -10.84 -3.82 -20.65
CA TYR A 470 -12.13 -3.14 -20.56
C TYR A 470 -12.24 -2.48 -19.20
N PRO A 471 -12.59 -1.18 -19.13
CA PRO A 471 -12.73 -0.48 -17.86
C PRO A 471 -13.95 -0.96 -17.06
N VAL A 472 -14.89 -1.70 -17.69
CA VAL A 472 -16.07 -2.29 -17.04
C VAL A 472 -16.53 -3.58 -17.73
N TYR A 473 -16.85 -4.60 -16.92
CA TYR A 473 -17.39 -5.90 -17.40
C TYR A 473 -18.91 -6.06 -17.22
N GLY A 474 -19.57 -5.11 -16.55
CA GLY A 474 -21.03 -5.05 -16.39
C GLY A 474 -21.59 -5.70 -15.13
N ASP A 475 -20.79 -6.53 -14.44
CA ASP A 475 -21.18 -7.38 -13.31
C ASP A 475 -20.43 -7.08 -12.00
N ASP A 476 -19.78 -5.91 -11.90
CA ASP A 476 -18.87 -5.54 -10.79
C ASP A 476 -17.66 -6.49 -10.62
N SER A 477 -17.31 -7.25 -11.67
CA SER A 477 -16.08 -8.05 -11.65
C SER A 477 -14.86 -7.14 -11.61
N THR A 478 -13.97 -7.44 -10.66
CA THR A 478 -12.63 -6.88 -10.63
C THR A 478 -11.66 -7.89 -11.22
N THR A 479 -10.70 -7.42 -12.01
CA THR A 479 -9.59 -8.26 -12.48
C THR A 479 -8.40 -8.01 -11.56
N TYR A 480 -7.74 -9.08 -11.15
CA TYR A 480 -6.58 -9.03 -10.28
C TYR A 480 -5.58 -10.10 -10.70
N ARG A 481 -4.30 -9.75 -10.73
CA ARG A 481 -3.21 -10.64 -11.06
C ARG A 481 -2.56 -11.12 -9.75
N ASP A 482 -2.90 -12.31 -9.29
CA ASP A 482 -2.35 -12.90 -8.04
C ASP A 482 -0.84 -13.18 -8.14
N VAL A 483 -0.35 -13.41 -9.36
CA VAL A 483 1.06 -13.64 -9.66
C VAL A 483 1.51 -12.71 -10.80
N ASP A 484 2.28 -11.70 -10.44
CA ASP A 484 3.01 -10.88 -11.40
C ASP A 484 4.48 -11.35 -11.45
N THR A 485 4.89 -11.96 -12.56
CA THR A 485 6.19 -12.65 -12.75
C THR A 485 6.85 -12.20 -14.05
N MET A 486 8.17 -11.96 -14.07
CA MET A 486 8.92 -11.60 -15.30
C MET A 486 9.15 -12.83 -16.16
N GLY A 487 9.19 -14.03 -15.60
CA GLY A 487 9.43 -15.26 -16.36
C GLY A 487 8.27 -16.24 -16.34
N ARG A 488 8.46 -17.32 -17.09
CA ARG A 488 7.44 -18.33 -17.39
C ARG A 488 7.10 -19.25 -16.22
N LEU A 489 7.93 -19.24 -15.18
CA LEU A 489 7.70 -19.97 -13.95
C LEU A 489 7.61 -19.00 -12.78
N TYR A 490 6.66 -19.27 -11.91
CA TYR A 490 6.54 -18.68 -10.60
C TYR A 490 6.23 -19.78 -9.59
N LEU A 491 6.94 -19.79 -8.47
CA LEU A 491 6.68 -20.68 -7.36
C LEU A 491 6.98 -19.94 -6.07
N ARG A 492 5.95 -19.65 -5.27
CA ARG A 492 6.07 -19.05 -3.95
C ARG A 492 5.57 -20.03 -2.90
N VAL A 493 6.34 -20.17 -1.83
CA VAL A 493 5.96 -20.89 -0.62
C VAL A 493 6.13 -19.94 0.55
N ASP A 494 5.03 -19.59 1.21
CA ASP A 494 5.01 -18.74 2.39
C ASP A 494 4.68 -19.58 3.65
N TRP A 495 5.42 -19.38 4.74
CA TRP A 495 5.15 -20.02 6.04
C TRP A 495 5.83 -19.24 7.17
N ASP A 496 5.17 -18.98 8.30
CA ASP A 496 5.80 -18.33 9.48
C ASP A 496 6.59 -17.03 9.17
N LYS A 497 6.12 -16.22 8.20
CA LYS A 497 6.84 -15.05 7.63
C LYS A 497 8.11 -15.34 6.85
N ASN A 498 8.38 -16.61 6.61
CA ASN A 498 9.37 -17.08 5.68
C ASN A 498 8.76 -17.19 4.30
N GLN A 499 9.61 -17.06 3.30
CA GLN A 499 9.26 -17.13 1.90
C GLN A 499 10.37 -17.83 1.14
N ALA A 500 10.01 -18.79 0.31
CA ALA A 500 10.85 -19.32 -0.74
C ALA A 500 10.15 -19.02 -2.08
N LEU A 501 10.87 -18.39 -3.00
CA LEU A 501 10.32 -17.86 -4.23
C LEU A 501 11.23 -18.20 -5.41
N TRP A 502 10.63 -18.71 -6.49
CA TRP A 502 11.13 -18.53 -7.84
C TRP A 502 10.19 -17.54 -8.54
N GLY A 503 10.65 -16.36 -8.91
CA GLY A 503 9.77 -15.29 -9.35
C GLY A 503 10.41 -13.90 -9.24
N ASN A 504 9.58 -12.87 -9.28
CA ASN A 504 10.01 -11.50 -9.00
C ASN A 504 10.18 -11.30 -7.49
N TYR A 505 11.32 -10.79 -7.05
CA TYR A 505 11.56 -10.43 -5.66
C TYR A 505 12.33 -9.12 -5.54
N ASN A 506 12.20 -8.48 -4.38
CA ASN A 506 13.15 -7.47 -3.95
C ASN A 506 14.24 -8.13 -3.11
N THR A 507 15.51 -7.84 -3.39
CA THR A 507 16.65 -8.42 -2.66
C THR A 507 16.61 -8.09 -1.17
N GLY A 508 16.10 -6.90 -0.82
CA GLY A 508 15.79 -6.50 0.55
C GLY A 508 16.98 -6.62 1.53
N LEU A 509 18.22 -6.47 1.07
CA LEU A 509 19.37 -6.46 1.95
C LEU A 509 19.50 -5.05 2.55
N THR A 510 18.85 -4.82 3.68
CA THR A 510 18.78 -3.51 4.35
C THR A 510 19.11 -3.57 5.85
N GLY A 511 19.63 -4.71 6.34
CA GLY A 511 19.84 -4.95 7.77
C GLY A 511 21.05 -4.24 8.38
N THR A 512 21.83 -3.54 7.57
CA THR A 512 23.06 -2.82 7.92
C THR A 512 23.05 -1.43 7.31
N GLN A 513 23.93 -0.53 7.79
CA GLN A 513 24.03 0.81 7.25
C GLN A 513 24.76 0.82 5.90
N TYR A 514 25.84 0.04 5.79
CA TYR A 514 26.72 0.06 4.62
C TYR A 514 26.59 -1.21 3.74
N ALA A 515 26.24 -2.39 4.27
CA ALA A 515 26.00 -3.57 3.42
C ALA A 515 24.59 -3.62 2.78
N GLN A 516 24.08 -2.49 2.29
CA GLN A 516 22.75 -2.41 1.66
C GLN A 516 22.80 -2.75 0.17
N TYR A 517 21.89 -3.61 -0.27
CA TYR A 517 21.71 -3.93 -1.68
C TYR A 517 20.24 -4.20 -1.97
N VAL A 518 19.59 -3.24 -2.63
CA VAL A 518 18.15 -3.24 -2.90
C VAL A 518 17.93 -3.17 -4.41
N ARG A 519 17.54 -4.29 -4.98
CA ARG A 519 17.19 -4.45 -6.40
C ARG A 519 15.92 -5.26 -6.55
N SER A 520 15.24 -5.08 -7.67
CA SER A 520 14.03 -5.82 -8.03
C SER A 520 14.35 -6.76 -9.20
N LEU A 521 14.49 -8.06 -8.92
CA LEU A 521 15.05 -9.06 -9.85
C LEU A 521 14.09 -10.24 -10.06
N TYR A 522 14.36 -11.07 -11.09
CA TYR A 522 13.63 -12.30 -11.35
C TYR A 522 14.55 -13.53 -11.27
N GLY A 523 14.26 -14.43 -10.34
CA GLY A 523 15.05 -15.63 -10.11
C GLY A 523 14.63 -16.35 -8.84
N ALA A 524 15.58 -16.99 -8.17
CA ALA A 524 15.35 -17.66 -6.90
C ALA A 524 15.67 -16.72 -5.73
N ALA A 525 14.80 -16.67 -4.73
CA ALA A 525 15.04 -15.99 -3.47
C ALA A 525 14.47 -16.79 -2.28
N VAL A 526 15.15 -16.74 -1.15
CA VAL A 526 14.71 -17.30 0.11
C VAL A 526 14.88 -16.25 1.20
N ALA A 527 13.81 -15.95 1.91
CA ALA A 527 13.81 -15.17 3.14
C ALA A 527 13.33 -16.08 4.27
N TRP A 528 14.21 -16.36 5.22
CA TRP A 528 13.93 -17.22 6.35
C TRP A 528 14.30 -16.52 7.66
N ARG A 529 13.49 -16.75 8.68
CA ARG A 529 13.67 -16.33 10.06
C ARG A 529 13.28 -17.46 10.99
N SER A 530 13.97 -17.56 12.12
CA SER A 530 13.59 -18.46 13.19
C SER A 530 12.30 -17.99 13.88
N GLN A 531 11.59 -18.94 14.49
CA GLN A 531 10.48 -18.64 15.40
C GLN A 531 10.98 -18.31 16.81
N ALA A 532 12.07 -18.96 17.22
CA ALA A 532 12.78 -18.60 18.43
C ALA A 532 13.32 -17.16 18.30
N THR A 533 13.16 -16.42 19.39
CA THR A 533 13.58 -15.04 19.52
C THR A 533 14.43 -14.87 20.76
N THR A 534 15.31 -13.88 20.73
CA THR A 534 15.99 -13.38 21.93
C THR A 534 14.97 -12.79 22.90
N LYS A 535 15.39 -12.55 24.14
CA LYS A 535 14.62 -11.81 25.16
C LYS A 535 14.09 -10.45 24.67
N TYR A 536 14.71 -9.85 23.64
CA TYR A 536 14.34 -8.56 23.07
C TYR A 536 13.43 -8.67 21.83
N ALA A 537 12.84 -9.84 21.60
CA ALA A 537 11.91 -10.13 20.51
C ALA A 537 12.55 -10.07 19.09
N GLU A 538 13.88 -10.19 19.01
CA GLU A 538 14.63 -10.35 17.76
C GLU A 538 14.67 -11.83 17.36
N PRO A 539 14.43 -12.22 16.09
CA PRO A 539 14.59 -13.60 15.66
C PRO A 539 16.04 -14.09 15.81
N ASP A 540 16.25 -15.26 16.42
CA ASP A 540 17.58 -15.85 16.62
C ASP A 540 18.38 -15.96 15.32
N THR A 541 17.75 -16.30 14.22
CA THR A 541 18.42 -16.37 12.91
C THR A 541 17.57 -15.72 11.83
N VAL A 542 18.22 -14.95 10.96
CA VAL A 542 17.65 -14.41 9.73
C VAL A 542 18.58 -14.74 8.58
N LEU A 543 18.05 -15.36 7.53
CA LEU A 543 18.75 -15.66 6.29
C LEU A 543 17.98 -15.05 5.13
N ARG A 544 18.68 -14.32 4.26
CA ARG A 544 18.18 -13.86 2.96
C ARG A 544 19.18 -14.28 1.91
N ALA A 545 18.74 -15.04 0.93
CA ALA A 545 19.57 -15.46 -0.18
C ALA A 545 18.83 -15.23 -1.49
N PHE A 546 19.55 -14.87 -2.54
CA PHE A 546 18.98 -14.71 -3.86
C PHE A 546 19.96 -15.05 -4.98
N GLY A 547 19.42 -15.37 -6.15
CA GLY A 547 20.16 -15.61 -7.38
C GLY A 547 19.26 -15.37 -8.60
N SER A 548 19.73 -14.52 -9.51
CA SER A 548 18.98 -14.09 -10.71
C SER A 548 19.92 -13.94 -11.88
N GLN A 549 19.42 -14.20 -13.09
CA GLN A 549 20.06 -13.67 -14.30
C GLN A 549 19.61 -12.21 -14.43
N ALA A 550 20.54 -11.27 -14.29
CA ALA A 550 20.25 -9.85 -14.36
C ALA A 550 19.85 -9.50 -15.80
N GLN A 551 18.63 -8.99 -15.99
CA GLN A 551 18.12 -8.56 -17.29
C GLN A 551 17.72 -7.08 -17.31
N SER A 552 18.11 -6.36 -16.26
CA SER A 552 17.83 -4.95 -16.02
C SER A 552 18.98 -4.27 -15.30
N THR A 553 18.96 -2.95 -15.31
CA THR A 553 19.95 -2.07 -14.66
C THR A 553 19.23 -1.22 -13.61
N PRO A 554 19.85 -0.97 -12.44
CA PRO A 554 19.27 -0.11 -11.43
C PRO A 554 19.34 1.36 -11.84
N GLY A 555 18.28 2.12 -11.56
CA GLY A 555 18.24 3.56 -11.66
C GLY A 555 17.87 4.19 -10.32
N HIS A 556 18.47 5.33 -10.00
CA HIS A 556 18.20 6.09 -8.79
C HIS A 556 17.96 7.57 -9.12
N SER A 557 16.90 8.16 -8.58
CA SER A 557 16.59 9.58 -8.79
C SER A 557 16.13 10.26 -7.50
N GLU A 558 16.69 11.44 -7.20
CA GLU A 558 16.36 12.29 -6.05
C GLU A 558 15.66 13.58 -6.52
N PHE A 559 14.57 13.97 -5.86
CA PHE A 559 13.79 15.15 -6.19
C PHE A 559 13.59 16.09 -5.01
N LEU A 560 13.73 17.39 -5.26
CA LEU A 560 13.21 18.44 -4.38
C LEU A 560 11.72 18.70 -4.69
N GLY A 561 10.92 19.04 -3.67
CA GLY A 561 9.49 19.33 -3.85
C GLY A 561 9.25 20.53 -4.77
N THR A 562 8.36 20.37 -5.76
CA THR A 562 8.06 21.41 -6.77
C THR A 562 6.74 22.17 -6.54
N GLY A 563 5.94 21.77 -5.54
CA GLY A 563 4.55 22.20 -5.36
C GLY A 563 3.55 21.54 -6.34
N GLY A 564 4.05 20.78 -7.32
CA GLY A 564 3.23 19.96 -8.22
C GLY A 564 3.23 18.48 -7.84
N SER A 565 2.31 17.75 -8.47
CA SER A 565 2.14 16.31 -8.25
C SER A 565 2.96 15.45 -9.23
N LEU A 566 3.46 16.04 -10.32
CA LEU A 566 4.07 15.32 -11.44
C LEU A 566 5.60 15.34 -11.42
N TYR A 567 6.21 14.16 -11.52
CA TYR A 567 7.65 13.96 -11.57
C TYR A 567 8.02 13.01 -12.71
N TYR A 568 9.08 13.33 -13.45
CA TYR A 568 9.66 12.47 -14.48
C TYR A 568 10.93 11.80 -13.94
N LEU A 569 11.10 10.51 -14.19
CA LEU A 569 12.30 9.74 -13.88
C LEU A 569 13.31 9.85 -15.02
N LYS A 570 14.60 9.68 -14.70
CA LYS A 570 15.68 9.78 -15.70
C LYS A 570 15.54 8.76 -16.84
N HIS A 571 15.01 7.57 -16.55
CA HIS A 571 14.85 6.52 -17.55
C HIS A 571 13.38 6.23 -17.87
N THR A 572 13.11 5.88 -19.12
CA THR A 572 11.84 5.29 -19.58
C THR A 572 11.97 3.77 -19.71
N GLY A 573 10.87 3.05 -19.96
CA GLY A 573 10.89 1.59 -20.04
C GLY A 573 11.24 0.94 -18.70
N ILE A 574 10.71 1.49 -17.61
CA ILE A 574 10.90 0.99 -16.26
C ILE A 574 10.15 -0.35 -16.13
N LEU A 575 10.75 -1.30 -15.42
CA LEU A 575 10.10 -2.55 -15.09
C LEU A 575 8.92 -2.29 -14.15
N PRO A 576 7.68 -2.57 -14.56
CA PRO A 576 6.50 -2.34 -13.72
C PRO A 576 6.61 -3.09 -12.40
N GLY A 577 6.35 -2.40 -11.30
CA GLY A 577 6.44 -2.94 -9.93
C GLY A 577 7.86 -2.99 -9.35
N SER A 578 8.88 -2.52 -10.08
CA SER A 578 10.26 -2.47 -9.57
C SER A 578 10.54 -1.26 -8.68
N GLN A 579 9.73 -0.20 -8.78
CA GLN A 579 9.98 1.09 -8.16
C GLN A 579 9.78 1.09 -6.64
N GLN A 580 10.64 1.82 -5.94
CA GLN A 580 10.47 2.17 -4.52
C GLN A 580 10.57 3.68 -4.36
N VAL A 581 9.50 4.29 -3.87
CA VAL A 581 9.41 5.74 -3.66
C VAL A 581 9.48 6.03 -2.17
N VAL A 582 10.39 6.90 -1.77
CA VAL A 582 10.72 7.17 -0.36
C VAL A 582 10.88 8.67 -0.13
N LEU A 583 10.28 9.20 0.93
CA LEU A 583 10.52 10.55 1.43
C LEU A 583 11.55 10.50 2.57
N GLU A 584 12.64 11.26 2.46
CA GLU A 584 13.73 11.30 3.43
C GLU A 584 13.89 12.70 4.03
N ILE A 585 14.08 12.76 5.35
CA ILE A 585 14.37 13.98 6.12
C ILE A 585 15.84 13.93 6.51
N ARG A 586 16.61 14.95 6.12
CA ARG A 586 18.07 15.02 6.35
C ARG A 586 18.44 16.19 7.25
N ASP A 587 19.43 15.96 8.11
CA ASP A 587 20.13 16.98 8.89
C ASP A 587 20.97 17.86 7.96
N PRO A 588 20.74 19.18 7.90
CA PRO A 588 21.58 20.08 7.12
C PRO A 588 23.02 20.09 7.63
N THR A 589 23.27 19.83 8.91
CA THR A 589 24.60 20.00 9.50
C THR A 589 25.54 18.84 9.20
N THR A 590 25.02 17.63 9.11
CA THR A 590 25.83 16.43 8.93
C THR A 590 25.48 15.65 7.66
N GLY A 591 24.38 15.99 6.98
CA GLY A 591 23.81 15.20 5.89
C GLY A 591 23.16 13.90 6.35
N SER A 592 23.11 13.64 7.66
CA SER A 592 22.56 12.41 8.24
C SER A 592 21.06 12.30 8.03
N VAL A 593 20.57 11.08 7.81
CA VAL A 593 19.14 10.80 7.69
C VAL A 593 18.50 10.80 9.08
N ILE A 594 17.55 11.71 9.30
CA ILE A 594 16.74 11.81 10.54
C ILE A 594 15.56 10.84 10.48
N ASN A 595 14.83 10.84 9.35
CA ASN A 595 13.62 10.04 9.18
C ASN A 595 13.41 9.64 7.72
N ARG A 596 12.71 8.53 7.50
CA ARG A 596 12.44 7.95 6.18
C ARG A 596 11.04 7.35 6.11
N VAL A 597 10.24 7.77 5.13
CA VAL A 597 8.85 7.33 4.92
C VAL A 597 8.71 6.70 3.53
N THR A 598 8.29 5.44 3.44
CA THR A 598 8.02 4.79 2.15
C THR A 598 6.62 5.11 1.65
N LEU A 599 6.47 5.51 0.39
CA LEU A 599 5.18 5.81 -0.24
C LEU A 599 4.62 4.56 -0.95
N ALA A 600 3.30 4.39 -0.94
CA ALA A 600 2.61 3.25 -1.56
C ALA A 600 1.98 3.57 -2.93
N ASN A 601 2.19 2.69 -3.90
CA ASN A 601 1.58 2.79 -5.24
C ASN A 601 0.04 2.60 -5.15
N GLY A 602 -0.72 3.39 -5.89
CA GLY A 602 -2.19 3.40 -5.89
C GLY A 602 -2.83 4.11 -4.70
N VAL A 603 -2.03 4.58 -3.73
CA VAL A 603 -2.48 5.28 -2.52
C VAL A 603 -1.81 6.65 -2.41
N ASP A 604 -0.48 6.66 -2.38
CA ASP A 604 0.32 7.89 -2.25
C ASP A 604 0.80 8.41 -3.61
N TYR A 605 0.95 7.52 -4.60
CA TYR A 605 1.33 7.87 -5.96
C TYR A 605 0.82 6.86 -6.99
N GLU A 606 0.72 7.28 -8.26
CA GLU A 606 0.59 6.41 -9.44
C GLU A 606 1.88 6.49 -10.26
N ILE A 607 2.23 5.41 -10.97
CA ILE A 607 3.39 5.36 -11.87
C ILE A 607 2.99 4.90 -13.26
N ASP A 608 3.47 5.62 -14.27
CA ASP A 608 3.55 5.13 -15.65
C ASP A 608 4.98 4.59 -15.86
N ALA A 609 5.12 3.28 -15.79
CA ALA A 609 6.40 2.60 -15.89
C ALA A 609 6.98 2.68 -17.31
N TYR A 610 6.13 2.69 -18.34
CA TYR A 610 6.57 2.80 -19.73
C TYR A 610 7.24 4.16 -19.97
N GLN A 611 6.67 5.24 -19.44
CA GLN A 611 7.17 6.61 -19.62
C GLN A 611 8.12 7.07 -18.51
N GLY A 612 8.26 6.31 -17.43
CA GLY A 612 9.03 6.71 -16.27
C GLY A 612 8.47 7.95 -15.59
N ARG A 613 7.17 7.97 -15.28
CA ARG A 613 6.49 9.15 -14.70
C ARG A 613 5.77 8.78 -13.41
N ILE A 614 5.92 9.62 -12.39
CA ILE A 614 5.26 9.48 -11.10
C ILE A 614 4.28 10.64 -10.90
N LEU A 615 3.06 10.31 -10.51
CA LEU A 615 2.03 11.27 -10.13
C LEU A 615 1.65 11.06 -8.66
N LEU A 616 2.08 11.97 -7.79
CA LEU A 616 1.73 11.95 -6.38
C LEU A 616 0.24 12.29 -6.18
N THR A 617 -0.41 11.67 -5.20
CA THR A 617 -1.79 12.04 -4.84
C THR A 617 -1.83 13.38 -4.10
N ARG A 618 -0.73 13.74 -3.40
CA ARG A 618 -0.54 15.01 -2.69
C ARG A 618 0.80 15.68 -3.09
N PRO A 619 0.85 17.01 -3.29
CA PRO A 619 2.09 17.72 -3.54
C PRO A 619 3.08 17.63 -2.37
N LEU A 620 4.38 17.67 -2.66
CA LEU A 620 5.46 17.58 -1.68
C LEU A 620 5.83 18.95 -1.07
N SER A 621 5.97 19.01 0.26
CA SER A 621 6.45 20.19 1.01
C SER A 621 7.99 20.22 1.10
N GLN A 622 8.59 21.40 1.31
CA GLN A 622 10.05 21.60 1.28
C GLN A 622 10.73 21.60 2.66
N VAL A 623 10.03 21.76 3.79
CA VAL A 623 10.66 21.92 5.13
C VAL A 623 9.95 21.10 6.21
N ALA A 624 10.73 20.42 7.06
CA ALA A 624 10.27 19.78 8.30
C ALA A 624 10.98 20.41 9.51
N SER A 625 10.24 20.64 10.60
CA SER A 625 10.80 21.12 11.88
C SER A 625 10.68 20.04 12.95
N GLU A 626 11.81 19.66 13.57
CA GLU A 626 11.89 18.79 14.76
C GLU A 626 12.89 19.38 15.79
N ASN A 627 12.86 18.90 17.04
CA ASN A 627 13.64 19.44 18.16
C ASN A 627 15.09 18.88 18.23
N VAL A 628 16.09 19.75 18.42
CA VAL A 628 17.53 19.39 18.54
C VAL A 628 18.04 19.57 19.99
N HIS A 629 18.98 18.73 20.44
CA HIS A 629 19.55 18.72 21.81
C HIS A 629 20.78 19.64 22.02
N THR A 630 20.75 20.89 21.53
CA THR A 630 21.84 21.89 21.74
C THR A 630 21.25 23.25 22.13
N LEU A 631 21.94 23.97 23.02
CA LEU A 631 21.62 25.36 23.37
C LEU A 631 22.41 26.36 22.53
N THR A 632 23.66 26.04 22.19
CA THR A 632 24.46 26.89 21.32
C THR A 632 23.94 26.81 19.89
N ARG A 633 24.08 27.93 19.18
CA ARG A 633 23.62 28.11 17.82
C ARG A 633 24.78 28.43 16.90
N ASP A 634 24.97 27.62 15.88
CA ASP A 634 25.96 27.89 14.81
C ASP A 634 25.43 28.93 13.84
N THR A 635 24.14 28.83 13.52
CA THR A 635 23.35 29.78 12.74
C THR A 635 22.22 30.35 13.61
N PRO A 636 21.83 31.62 13.43
CA PRO A 636 20.73 32.23 14.17
C PRO A 636 19.34 31.53 14.00
N LEU A 637 19.13 30.70 12.96
CA LEU A 637 17.90 29.92 12.65
C LEU A 637 18.18 28.39 12.54
N THR A 638 17.19 27.52 12.85
CA THR A 638 17.29 26.02 12.91
C THR A 638 16.19 25.28 12.09
N GLY A 639 16.45 24.05 11.57
CA GLY A 639 15.47 23.20 10.82
C GLY A 639 16.06 22.03 9.99
N TYR A 640 15.23 21.15 9.38
CA TYR A 640 15.62 20.00 8.52
C TYR A 640 15.13 20.08 7.06
N THR A 641 15.76 19.37 6.11
CA THR A 641 15.40 19.32 4.67
C THR A 641 14.68 18.03 4.26
N GLN A 642 13.73 18.10 3.32
CA GLN A 642 12.98 16.94 2.78
C GLN A 642 13.34 16.62 1.31
N ILE A 643 13.57 15.34 0.96
CA ILE A 643 13.93 14.87 -0.39
C ILE A 643 13.11 13.63 -0.77
N LEU A 644 12.60 13.55 -2.01
CA LEU A 644 11.92 12.37 -2.55
C LEU A 644 12.90 11.50 -3.36
N LEU A 645 13.14 10.27 -2.92
CA LEU A 645 14.03 9.30 -3.55
C LEU A 645 13.21 8.24 -4.29
N VAL A 646 13.68 7.84 -5.48
CA VAL A 646 13.07 6.79 -6.29
C VAL A 646 14.14 5.82 -6.79
N ASP A 647 14.11 4.59 -6.26
CA ASP A 647 14.88 3.44 -6.77
C ASP A 647 14.01 2.68 -7.78
N TYR A 648 14.55 2.24 -8.93
CA TYR A 648 13.81 1.48 -9.95
C TYR A 648 14.72 0.64 -10.84
N GLU A 649 14.15 -0.28 -11.63
CA GLU A 649 14.89 -1.09 -12.61
C GLU A 649 14.42 -0.78 -14.03
N TYR A 650 15.34 -0.68 -14.98
CA TYR A 650 15.03 -0.43 -16.39
C TYR A 650 15.87 -1.33 -17.31
N VAL A 651 15.46 -1.48 -18.58
CA VAL A 651 16.16 -2.30 -19.57
C VAL A 651 16.87 -1.40 -20.60
N PRO A 652 18.21 -1.31 -20.58
CA PRO A 652 18.95 -0.51 -21.56
C PRO A 652 18.82 -1.07 -23.00
N GLN A 653 18.95 -0.19 -24.01
CA GLN A 653 19.02 -0.64 -25.40
C GLN A 653 20.29 -1.47 -25.64
N GLY A 654 20.15 -2.66 -26.24
CA GLY A 654 21.27 -3.53 -26.59
C GLY A 654 21.80 -4.41 -25.45
N PHE A 655 21.09 -4.49 -24.32
CA PHE A 655 21.47 -5.30 -23.16
C PHE A 655 21.60 -6.80 -23.50
N LYS A 656 22.66 -7.46 -23.00
CA LYS A 656 22.88 -8.91 -23.14
C LYS A 656 22.52 -9.62 -21.84
N ALA A 657 21.58 -10.56 -21.91
CA ALA A 657 20.99 -11.26 -20.77
C ALA A 657 21.81 -12.45 -20.25
N ASP A 658 23.13 -12.34 -20.19
CA ASP A 658 24.04 -13.41 -19.73
C ASP A 658 24.65 -13.11 -18.33
N ASP A 659 24.33 -11.95 -17.77
CA ASP A 659 24.83 -11.48 -16.47
C ASP A 659 24.08 -12.16 -15.30
N VAL A 660 24.78 -12.51 -14.23
CA VAL A 660 24.23 -13.17 -13.03
C VAL A 660 24.44 -12.27 -11.81
N ALA A 661 23.40 -12.12 -11.01
CA ALA A 661 23.43 -11.45 -9.71
C ALA A 661 23.05 -12.44 -8.62
N ALA A 662 23.89 -12.59 -7.61
CA ALA A 662 23.63 -13.42 -6.44
C ALA A 662 24.00 -12.69 -5.17
N GLY A 663 23.28 -12.99 -4.09
CA GLY A 663 23.60 -12.41 -2.80
C GLY A 663 23.08 -13.23 -1.63
N LEU A 664 23.74 -13.09 -0.50
CA LEU A 664 23.45 -13.79 0.73
C LEU A 664 23.65 -12.82 1.90
N ARG A 665 22.69 -12.81 2.82
CA ARG A 665 22.81 -12.22 4.15
C ARG A 665 22.37 -13.24 5.18
N VAL A 666 23.21 -13.48 6.18
CA VAL A 666 22.87 -14.30 7.35
C VAL A 666 23.16 -13.48 8.59
N LYS A 667 22.25 -13.49 9.57
CA LYS A 667 22.47 -12.98 10.91
C LYS A 667 22.01 -14.04 11.91
N HIS A 668 22.85 -14.38 12.88
CA HIS A 668 22.55 -15.37 13.92
C HIS A 668 22.93 -14.82 15.30
N TRP A 669 22.04 -15.01 16.27
CA TRP A 669 22.23 -14.72 17.68
C TRP A 669 22.68 -15.96 18.44
N PHE A 670 23.88 -15.90 18.99
CA PHE A 670 24.42 -16.88 19.94
C PHE A 670 23.97 -16.48 21.34
N GLY A 671 22.84 -17.05 21.78
CA GLY A 671 22.15 -16.65 23.01
C GLY A 671 21.44 -15.30 22.86
N ASP A 672 21.14 -14.64 23.97
CA ASP A 672 20.37 -13.38 23.97
C ASP A 672 21.20 -12.13 23.63
N HIS A 673 22.53 -12.26 23.52
CA HIS A 673 23.45 -11.13 23.62
C HIS A 673 24.45 -10.95 22.48
N VAL A 674 24.71 -11.97 21.65
CA VAL A 674 25.77 -11.89 20.62
C VAL A 674 25.21 -12.25 19.24
N GLY A 675 24.92 -11.25 18.42
CA GLY A 675 24.49 -11.40 17.03
C GLY A 675 25.65 -11.24 16.07
N VAL A 676 25.89 -12.20 15.18
CA VAL A 676 26.89 -12.10 14.10
C VAL A 676 26.19 -12.15 12.76
N GLY A 677 26.52 -11.20 11.90
CA GLY A 677 25.98 -11.04 10.55
C GLY A 677 27.07 -11.05 9.48
N ALA A 678 26.73 -11.56 8.31
CA ALA A 678 27.56 -11.49 7.11
C ALA A 678 26.66 -11.21 5.90
N THR A 679 27.15 -10.39 4.97
CA THR A 679 26.49 -10.05 3.71
C THR A 679 27.48 -10.19 2.57
N TYR A 680 27.08 -10.83 1.47
CA TYR A 680 27.88 -10.95 0.27
C TYR A 680 26.98 -10.77 -0.95
N VAL A 681 27.43 -10.00 -1.93
CA VAL A 681 26.76 -9.77 -3.22
C VAL A 681 27.81 -9.81 -4.33
N ASP A 682 27.48 -10.53 -5.39
CA ASP A 682 28.26 -10.59 -6.63
C ASP A 682 27.28 -10.36 -7.78
N GLU A 683 27.52 -9.31 -8.55
CA GLU A 683 26.71 -8.92 -9.70
C GLU A 683 27.61 -8.73 -10.91
N ASN A 684 27.53 -9.66 -11.85
CA ASN A 684 28.19 -9.52 -13.14
C ASN A 684 27.49 -8.43 -13.94
N ARG A 685 28.26 -7.59 -14.63
CA ARG A 685 27.69 -6.53 -15.48
C ARG A 685 28.46 -6.42 -16.79
N SER A 686 27.75 -6.02 -17.84
CA SER A 686 28.35 -5.56 -19.09
C SER A 686 29.13 -4.26 -18.90
N GLY A 687 30.36 -4.36 -18.39
CA GLY A 687 31.22 -3.24 -17.98
C GLY A 687 32.09 -3.66 -16.81
N ASP A 688 31.81 -3.12 -15.63
CA ASP A 688 32.51 -3.44 -14.38
C ASP A 688 31.58 -4.24 -13.44
N ASP A 689 32.02 -5.44 -13.05
CA ASP A 689 31.32 -6.28 -12.08
C ASP A 689 31.23 -5.57 -10.72
N TYR A 690 30.06 -5.62 -10.10
CA TYR A 690 29.83 -5.07 -8.77
C TYR A 690 29.93 -6.16 -7.71
N ARG A 691 30.79 -5.93 -6.71
CA ARG A 691 30.95 -6.85 -5.57
C ARG A 691 30.81 -6.11 -4.26
N MET A 692 30.14 -6.73 -3.31
CA MET A 692 30.03 -6.24 -1.94
C MET A 692 30.22 -7.39 -0.96
N ALA A 693 31.09 -7.20 0.03
CA ALA A 693 31.27 -8.13 1.14
C ALA A 693 31.27 -7.36 2.45
N GLY A 694 30.37 -7.70 3.35
CA GLY A 694 30.26 -7.06 4.67
C GLY A 694 30.10 -8.06 5.80
N ALA A 695 30.59 -7.69 6.98
CA ALA A 695 30.39 -8.42 8.22
C ALA A 695 29.90 -7.45 9.30
N ASP A 696 28.96 -7.90 10.13
CA ASP A 696 28.43 -7.15 11.25
C ASP A 696 28.44 -7.97 12.55
N LEU A 697 28.71 -7.32 13.68
CA LEU A 697 28.64 -7.90 15.03
C LEU A 697 27.74 -6.99 15.86
N THR A 698 26.74 -7.55 16.52
CA THR A 698 25.87 -6.87 17.48
C THR A 698 26.04 -7.53 18.84
N LEU A 699 26.62 -6.86 19.81
CA LEU A 699 26.55 -7.26 21.22
C LEU A 699 25.37 -6.50 21.84
N GLN A 700 24.41 -7.17 22.44
CA GLN A 700 23.21 -6.55 23.00
C GLN A 700 22.98 -7.01 24.44
N ALA A 701 23.12 -6.11 25.41
CA ALA A 701 22.80 -6.39 26.80
C ALA A 701 21.39 -5.89 27.19
N GLY A 702 20.73 -5.15 26.31
CA GLY A 702 19.44 -4.50 26.55
C GLY A 702 18.80 -3.90 25.29
N ARG A 703 17.58 -3.39 25.38
CA ARG A 703 16.93 -2.56 24.34
C ARG A 703 17.73 -1.28 24.09
N GLY A 704 18.18 -0.61 25.15
CA GLY A 704 18.97 0.63 25.11
C GLY A 704 20.49 0.40 25.14
N THR A 705 20.92 -0.84 25.37
CA THR A 705 22.35 -1.19 25.55
C THR A 705 22.84 -2.18 24.49
N TYR A 706 23.63 -1.69 23.52
CA TYR A 706 24.22 -2.50 22.48
C TYR A 706 25.53 -1.93 21.92
N LEU A 707 26.35 -2.78 21.31
CA LEU A 707 27.50 -2.42 20.47
C LEU A 707 27.31 -3.08 19.10
N LYS A 708 27.23 -2.28 18.05
CA LYS A 708 27.24 -2.71 16.66
C LYS A 708 28.59 -2.37 16.04
N VAL A 709 29.15 -3.32 15.32
CA VAL A 709 30.35 -3.14 14.51
C VAL A 709 30.00 -3.64 13.12
N GLU A 710 30.31 -2.87 12.10
CA GLU A 710 30.10 -3.22 10.69
C GLU A 710 31.35 -2.87 9.90
N GLN A 711 31.70 -3.73 8.94
CA GLN A 711 32.68 -3.43 7.91
C GLN A 711 32.17 -3.98 6.59
N THR A 712 32.15 -3.14 5.56
CA THR A 712 31.66 -3.46 4.22
C THR A 712 32.66 -2.99 3.18
N HIS A 713 33.11 -3.89 2.32
CA HIS A 713 33.95 -3.59 1.18
C HIS A 713 33.12 -3.67 -0.10
N THR A 714 33.29 -2.69 -0.99
CA THR A 714 32.63 -2.62 -2.29
C THR A 714 33.65 -2.46 -3.42
N GLN A 715 33.33 -3.02 -4.57
CA GLN A 715 34.06 -2.84 -5.82
C GLN A 715 33.08 -2.44 -6.90
N SER A 716 33.44 -1.39 -7.64
CA SER A 716 32.65 -0.70 -8.67
C SER A 716 31.46 0.10 -8.13
N THR A 717 30.95 1.03 -8.94
CA THR A 717 29.78 1.86 -8.57
C THR A 717 28.49 1.05 -8.62
N SER A 718 27.66 1.15 -7.57
CA SER A 718 26.38 0.41 -7.49
C SER A 718 25.35 0.89 -8.53
N ALA A 719 25.12 2.21 -8.63
CA ALA A 719 24.18 2.84 -9.58
C ALA A 719 24.50 4.35 -9.74
N PRO A 720 24.15 4.98 -10.87
CA PRO A 720 24.22 6.44 -11.01
C PRO A 720 23.12 7.14 -10.19
N ILE A 721 23.46 8.27 -9.55
CA ILE A 721 22.54 9.08 -8.71
C ILE A 721 22.17 10.35 -9.48
N PHE A 722 20.90 10.50 -9.84
CA PHE A 722 20.40 11.67 -10.57
C PHE A 722 19.55 12.59 -9.69
N TYR A 723 19.96 13.83 -9.48
CA TYR A 723 19.25 14.83 -8.70
C TYR A 723 18.46 15.81 -9.61
N SER A 724 17.24 16.17 -9.20
CA SER A 724 16.40 17.15 -9.92
C SER A 724 15.63 18.08 -8.97
N SER A 725 15.67 19.39 -9.25
CA SER A 725 14.94 20.42 -8.50
C SER A 725 13.63 20.88 -9.15
N ASN A 726 13.34 20.47 -10.39
CA ASN A 726 12.20 20.93 -11.19
C ASN A 726 11.26 19.79 -11.64
N GLY A 727 11.31 18.65 -10.94
CA GLY A 727 10.41 17.52 -11.17
C GLY A 727 10.80 16.63 -12.35
N GLY A 728 12.09 16.54 -12.66
CA GLY A 728 12.62 15.67 -13.73
C GLY A 728 12.67 16.30 -15.12
N LEU A 729 12.51 17.64 -15.21
CA LEU A 729 12.69 18.38 -16.47
C LEU A 729 14.16 18.75 -16.73
N SER A 730 15.01 18.65 -15.72
CA SER A 730 16.48 18.60 -15.80
C SER A 730 17.04 17.68 -14.72
N PHE A 731 18.23 17.13 -14.97
CA PHE A 731 18.94 16.25 -14.03
C PHE A 731 20.43 16.60 -13.94
N THR A 732 20.97 16.52 -12.73
CA THR A 732 22.42 16.58 -12.46
C THR A 732 22.83 15.25 -11.84
N GLN A 733 23.86 14.59 -12.39
CA GLN A 733 24.43 13.40 -11.76
C GLN A 733 25.37 13.83 -10.63
N THR A 734 25.12 13.35 -9.40
CA THR A 734 25.85 13.82 -8.20
C THR A 734 27.02 12.94 -7.81
N ASN A 735 27.00 11.64 -8.14
CA ASN A 735 28.16 10.77 -7.96
C ASN A 735 29.12 10.87 -9.16
N ALA A 736 30.43 10.81 -8.88
CA ALA A 736 31.46 10.98 -9.89
C ALA A 736 31.29 9.96 -11.02
N ALA A 737 31.18 10.44 -12.26
CA ALA A 737 31.00 9.60 -13.43
C ALA A 737 32.17 8.60 -13.56
N GLN A 738 31.90 7.32 -13.24
CA GLN A 738 32.72 6.14 -13.55
C GLN A 738 34.23 6.32 -13.32
N LEU A 739 34.66 6.29 -12.05
CA LEU A 739 35.98 5.73 -11.76
C LEU A 739 35.90 4.22 -12.01
N ALA A 740 36.33 3.77 -13.20
CA ALA A 740 36.40 2.34 -13.51
C ALA A 740 37.21 1.62 -12.42
N ASN A 741 36.69 0.52 -11.89
CA ASN A 741 37.26 -0.21 -10.74
C ASN A 741 37.40 0.59 -9.43
N ALA A 742 36.54 1.58 -9.16
CA ALA A 742 36.50 2.21 -7.84
C ALA A 742 36.24 1.16 -6.75
N SER A 743 37.15 1.03 -5.79
CA SER A 743 36.98 0.15 -4.64
C SER A 743 37.08 0.94 -3.35
N GLY A 744 36.27 0.59 -2.36
CA GLY A 744 36.31 1.25 -1.08
C GLY A 744 35.67 0.43 0.03
N THR A 745 36.12 0.68 1.24
CA THR A 745 35.62 0.08 2.47
C THR A 745 34.90 1.13 3.28
N ALA A 746 33.73 0.77 3.82
CA ALA A 746 33.05 1.49 4.87
C ALA A 746 33.14 0.68 6.16
N ARG A 747 33.53 1.31 7.27
CA ARG A 747 33.55 0.73 8.60
C ARG A 747 32.68 1.58 9.51
N ALA A 748 31.97 0.94 10.42
CA ALA A 748 31.13 1.60 11.39
C ALA A 748 31.20 0.88 12.74
N VAL A 749 31.29 1.64 13.82
CA VAL A 749 31.09 1.18 15.18
C VAL A 749 30.03 2.08 15.78
N GLU A 750 28.99 1.51 16.40
CA GLU A 750 27.96 2.23 17.14
C GLU A 750 27.78 1.54 18.49
N ALA A 751 28.05 2.25 19.58
CA ALA A 751 27.79 1.79 20.94
C ALA A 751 26.66 2.63 21.55
N ARG A 752 25.74 1.97 22.25
CA ARG A 752 24.72 2.58 23.10
C ARG A 752 24.75 1.85 24.44
N ILE A 753 24.59 2.58 25.53
CA ILE A 753 24.53 2.02 26.88
C ILE A 753 23.45 2.72 27.70
N ASN A 754 22.59 1.96 28.36
CA ASN A 754 21.67 2.45 29.38
C ASN A 754 22.05 1.82 30.73
N THR A 755 22.63 2.63 31.61
CA THR A 755 23.15 2.18 32.91
C THR A 755 22.07 1.68 33.88
N LYS A 756 20.85 2.22 33.76
CA LYS A 756 19.69 1.78 34.55
C LYS A 756 19.21 0.42 34.09
N GLU A 757 19.19 0.21 32.77
CA GLU A 757 18.89 -1.10 32.17
C GLU A 757 19.88 -2.19 32.61
N LEU A 758 21.16 -1.84 32.76
CA LEU A 758 22.20 -2.76 33.26
C LEU A 758 22.18 -2.97 34.77
N GLY A 759 21.34 -2.23 35.51
CA GLY A 759 21.31 -2.24 36.97
C GLY A 759 22.56 -1.64 37.63
N TRP A 760 23.39 -0.92 36.87
CA TRP A 760 24.60 -0.27 37.41
C TRP A 760 24.25 0.95 38.27
N THR A 761 23.16 1.63 37.91
CA THR A 761 22.66 2.81 38.61
C THR A 761 21.15 2.76 38.78
N GLN A 762 20.65 3.39 39.84
CA GLN A 762 19.19 3.56 40.05
C GLN A 762 18.61 4.67 39.16
N ARG A 763 19.44 5.63 38.75
CA ARG A 763 19.10 6.75 37.86
C ARG A 763 19.50 6.41 36.43
N GLU A 764 18.77 6.97 35.47
CA GLU A 764 19.00 6.74 34.06
C GLU A 764 20.18 7.57 33.55
N TRP A 765 21.23 6.89 33.11
CA TRP A 765 22.26 7.45 32.24
C TRP A 765 22.35 6.63 30.97
N GLN A 766 22.15 7.31 29.86
CA GLN A 766 22.31 6.81 28.51
C GLN A 766 23.63 7.34 27.93
N GLY A 767 24.39 6.50 27.26
CA GLY A 767 25.58 6.88 26.51
C GLY A 767 25.49 6.36 25.09
N GLY A 768 26.01 7.12 24.13
CA GLY A 768 26.19 6.74 22.74
C GLY A 768 27.63 6.96 22.33
N ALA A 769 28.17 6.15 21.43
CA ALA A 769 29.40 6.45 20.73
C ALA A 769 29.32 5.90 19.31
N TRP A 770 29.93 6.58 18.37
CA TRP A 770 30.01 6.14 17.00
C TRP A 770 31.39 6.41 16.41
N TRP A 771 31.78 5.58 15.46
CA TRP A 771 32.96 5.77 14.63
C TRP A 771 32.61 5.25 13.24
N ARG A 772 32.92 6.01 12.19
CA ARG A 772 32.62 5.72 10.80
C ARG A 772 33.81 6.13 9.96
N ASP A 773 34.19 5.27 9.04
CA ASP A 773 35.34 5.48 8.15
C ASP A 773 34.97 4.92 6.79
N VAL A 774 34.76 5.80 5.81
CA VAL A 774 34.24 5.46 4.49
C VAL A 774 35.22 5.96 3.44
N ASP A 775 35.77 5.05 2.66
CA ASP A 775 36.66 5.36 1.55
C ASP A 775 35.93 6.08 0.41
N ALA A 776 36.63 6.94 -0.35
CA ALA A 776 36.06 7.67 -1.48
C ALA A 776 35.50 6.77 -2.61
N GLY A 777 36.02 5.54 -2.73
CA GLY A 777 35.60 4.55 -3.72
C GLY A 777 34.49 3.61 -3.23
N TYR A 778 33.97 3.81 -2.02
CA TYR A 778 32.87 3.02 -1.49
C TYR A 778 31.54 3.43 -2.16
N SER A 779 30.74 2.46 -2.62
CA SER A 779 29.49 2.74 -3.35
C SER A 779 28.38 1.73 -3.09
N ILE A 780 27.23 2.24 -2.63
CA ILE A 780 25.93 1.57 -2.63
C ILE A 780 24.86 2.51 -3.21
N SER A 781 23.74 1.98 -3.68
CA SER A 781 22.72 2.79 -4.39
C SER A 781 22.20 4.01 -3.63
N ARG A 782 22.21 3.95 -2.29
CA ARG A 782 21.70 5.02 -1.40
C ARG A 782 22.79 5.86 -0.73
N TYR A 783 24.06 5.53 -0.95
CA TYR A 783 25.20 6.25 -0.39
C TYR A 783 26.43 6.10 -1.30
N ASP A 784 26.67 7.12 -2.10
CA ASP A 784 27.83 7.26 -2.97
C ASP A 784 28.12 8.75 -3.16
N ILE A 785 29.07 9.26 -2.38
CA ILE A 785 29.42 10.69 -2.37
C ILE A 785 30.74 11.01 -3.07
N GLY A 786 31.48 9.99 -3.53
CA GLY A 786 32.76 10.12 -4.22
C GLY A 786 33.91 10.77 -3.43
N GLN A 787 33.81 10.87 -2.10
CA GLN A 787 34.79 11.50 -1.21
C GLN A 787 34.97 10.68 0.07
N PRO A 788 36.16 10.67 0.69
CA PRO A 788 36.36 9.96 1.94
C PRO A 788 35.64 10.67 3.08
N VAL A 789 35.02 9.91 3.98
CA VAL A 789 34.34 10.41 5.19
C VAL A 789 34.90 9.73 6.41
N HIS A 790 35.31 10.52 7.40
CA HIS A 790 35.70 10.02 8.70
C HIS A 790 34.86 10.70 9.77
N GLU A 791 34.10 9.95 10.57
CA GLU A 791 33.25 10.50 11.61
C GLU A 791 33.47 9.74 12.91
N VAL A 792 33.72 10.42 14.02
CA VAL A 792 33.81 9.81 15.35
C VAL A 792 33.04 10.66 16.33
N GLY A 793 32.35 10.06 17.28
CA GLY A 793 31.71 10.80 18.34
C GLY A 793 31.30 9.95 19.51
N ALA A 794 30.98 10.62 20.61
CA ALA A 794 30.43 10.07 21.81
C ALA A 794 29.44 11.08 22.39
N GLU A 795 28.39 10.59 23.00
CA GLU A 795 27.41 11.38 23.74
C GLU A 795 27.01 10.67 25.02
N VAL A 796 26.64 11.42 26.05
CA VAL A 796 26.13 10.90 27.31
C VAL A 796 25.02 11.82 27.77
N LEU A 797 23.87 11.26 28.14
CA LEU A 797 22.71 11.95 28.68
C LEU A 797 22.28 11.23 29.96
N GLY A 798 22.10 11.94 31.07
CA GLY A 798 21.59 11.29 32.27
C GLY A 798 21.15 12.22 33.39
N ASP A 799 20.37 11.65 34.32
CA ASP A 799 19.87 12.34 35.49
C ASP A 799 20.87 12.22 36.66
N VAL A 800 21.55 13.33 37.00
CA VAL A 800 22.44 13.43 38.17
C VAL A 800 21.62 13.43 39.48
N SER A 801 20.49 14.15 39.48
CA SER A 801 19.52 14.21 40.58
C SER A 801 18.09 14.40 40.04
N ASP A 802 17.06 14.48 40.91
CA ASP A 802 15.66 14.69 40.46
C ASP A 802 15.41 16.09 39.86
N VAL A 803 16.43 16.93 39.97
CA VAL A 803 16.46 18.32 39.52
C VAL A 803 17.61 18.61 38.55
N LEU A 804 18.61 17.75 38.40
CA LEU A 804 19.77 18.01 37.54
C LEU A 804 19.94 16.90 36.51
N ARG A 805 19.85 17.25 35.23
CA ARG A 805 20.15 16.39 34.08
C ARG A 805 21.38 16.93 33.36
N MET A 806 22.24 16.05 32.88
CA MET A 806 23.43 16.44 32.12
C MET A 806 23.45 15.74 30.78
N TYR A 807 23.90 16.46 29.76
CA TYR A 807 24.23 15.96 28.45
C TYR A 807 25.67 16.35 28.13
N ALA A 808 26.42 15.49 27.44
CA ALA A 808 27.71 15.81 26.90
C ALA A 808 27.84 15.13 25.55
N ARG A 809 28.51 15.76 24.59
CA ARG A 809 28.82 15.16 23.30
C ARG A 809 30.17 15.63 22.79
N VAL A 810 30.98 14.73 22.27
CA VAL A 810 32.19 15.05 21.52
C VAL A 810 32.04 14.38 20.15
N SER A 811 32.25 15.09 19.05
CA SER A 811 32.20 14.50 17.72
C SER A 811 33.14 15.21 16.76
N ARG A 812 33.71 14.48 15.81
CA ARG A 812 34.59 14.96 14.74
C ARG A 812 34.14 14.33 13.45
N ALA A 813 33.86 15.14 12.44
CA ALA A 813 33.46 14.72 11.10
C ALA A 813 34.40 15.33 10.07
N GLU A 814 34.93 14.53 9.16
CA GLU A 814 35.80 14.92 8.06
C GLU A 814 35.18 14.44 6.76
N ARG A 815 35.23 15.29 5.73
CA ARG A 815 34.83 14.93 4.37
C ARG A 815 35.76 15.63 3.38
N GLY A 816 36.57 14.85 2.66
CA GLY A 816 37.59 15.43 1.78
C GLY A 816 38.56 16.36 2.53
N SER A 817 38.62 17.64 2.18
CA SER A 817 39.48 18.63 2.84
C SER A 817 38.88 19.22 4.12
N ASP A 818 37.58 19.05 4.33
CA ASP A 818 36.84 19.77 5.36
C ASP A 818 36.71 18.94 6.65
N LEU A 819 36.64 19.63 7.78
CA LEU A 819 36.62 19.07 9.14
C LEU A 819 35.64 19.86 10.01
N LEU A 820 34.90 19.16 10.86
CA LEU A 820 34.08 19.73 11.93
C LEU A 820 34.22 18.87 13.19
N GLU A 821 34.95 19.37 14.18
CA GLU A 821 35.07 18.82 15.52
C GLU A 821 34.30 19.67 16.53
N GLN A 822 33.63 19.02 17.46
CA GLN A 822 32.68 19.59 18.40
C GLN A 822 32.82 18.88 19.74
N ALA A 823 32.88 19.61 20.84
CA ALA A 823 32.84 19.06 22.19
C ALA A 823 31.93 19.94 23.04
N GLN A 824 30.81 19.40 23.51
CA GLN A 824 29.79 20.10 24.27
C GLN A 824 29.47 19.39 25.59
N ILE A 825 29.18 20.16 26.61
CA ILE A 825 28.62 19.70 27.88
C ILE A 825 27.48 20.66 28.23
N THR A 826 26.31 20.09 28.45
CA THR A 826 25.07 20.78 28.80
C THR A 826 24.57 20.26 30.15
N ALA A 827 24.16 21.15 31.06
CA ALA A 827 23.59 20.82 32.35
C ALA A 827 22.26 21.53 32.54
N ASP A 828 21.19 20.76 32.69
CA ASP A 828 19.80 21.18 32.90
C ASP A 828 19.44 21.09 34.39
N TRP A 829 19.46 22.22 35.09
CA TRP A 829 19.14 22.34 36.51
C TRP A 829 17.75 22.93 36.75
N ARG A 830 16.80 22.07 37.13
CA ARG A 830 15.44 22.42 37.53
C ARG A 830 15.41 23.00 38.96
N LEU A 831 15.35 24.31 39.09
CA LEU A 831 15.35 24.99 40.40
C LEU A 831 14.08 24.72 41.22
N ASN A 832 12.94 24.50 40.56
CA ASN A 832 11.64 24.12 41.14
C ASN A 832 10.72 23.54 40.03
N GLU A 833 9.46 23.21 40.32
CA GLU A 833 8.51 22.66 39.33
C GLU A 833 8.27 23.55 38.10
N ARG A 834 8.64 24.83 38.18
CA ARG A 834 8.37 25.87 37.21
C ARG A 834 9.62 26.52 36.61
N SER A 835 10.82 26.18 37.06
CA SER A 835 12.04 26.89 36.66
C SER A 835 13.12 25.90 36.24
N LEU A 836 13.72 26.11 35.07
CA LEU A 836 14.81 25.31 34.52
C LEU A 836 15.96 26.21 34.09
N LEU A 837 17.13 26.06 34.71
CA LEU A 837 18.37 26.71 34.33
C LEU A 837 19.27 25.70 33.62
N SER A 838 19.47 25.87 32.33
CA SER A 838 20.42 25.09 31.52
C SER A 838 21.72 25.87 31.31
N ALA A 839 22.86 25.20 31.30
CA ALA A 839 24.14 25.78 30.92
C ALA A 839 24.87 24.85 29.97
N GLU A 840 25.49 25.37 28.91
CA GLU A 840 26.23 24.61 27.91
C GLU A 840 27.61 25.22 27.68
N LEU A 841 28.66 24.40 27.67
CA LEU A 841 29.99 24.77 27.22
C LEU A 841 30.29 23.95 25.98
N ARG A 842 30.57 24.58 24.84
CA ARG A 842 30.83 23.93 23.55
C ARG A 842 32.11 24.47 22.90
N ARG A 843 33.06 23.61 22.59
CA ARG A 843 34.19 23.88 21.72
C ARG A 843 33.86 23.39 20.30
N VAL A 844 34.17 24.19 19.29
CA VAL A 844 34.03 23.86 17.88
C VAL A 844 35.36 24.13 17.20
N ASP A 845 35.88 23.16 16.48
CA ASP A 845 37.04 23.26 15.62
C ASP A 845 36.58 22.93 14.21
N GLN A 846 36.88 23.79 13.25
CA GLN A 846 36.44 23.64 11.88
C GLN A 846 37.57 23.96 10.91
N ARG A 847 37.63 23.15 9.85
CA ARG A 847 38.45 23.43 8.67
C ARG A 847 37.55 23.46 7.45
N SER A 848 37.54 24.57 6.73
CA SER A 848 36.83 24.68 5.44
C SER A 848 37.66 25.48 4.45
N ALA A 849 37.72 25.02 3.20
CA ALA A 849 38.50 25.65 2.14
C ALA A 849 39.96 25.96 2.51
N GLY A 850 40.56 25.14 3.39
CA GLY A 850 41.93 25.29 3.89
C GLY A 850 42.13 26.26 5.05
N VAL A 851 41.07 26.88 5.59
CA VAL A 851 41.12 27.74 6.79
C VAL A 851 40.69 26.94 8.01
N GLU A 852 41.55 26.86 9.01
CA GLU A 852 41.30 26.23 10.31
C GLU A 852 40.96 27.30 11.36
N SER A 853 39.94 27.04 12.17
CA SER A 853 39.50 27.96 13.21
C SER A 853 38.89 27.23 14.39
N VAL A 854 39.24 27.65 15.61
CA VAL A 854 38.74 27.05 16.86
C VAL A 854 37.99 28.08 17.69
N GLY A 855 36.78 27.74 18.11
CA GLY A 855 35.94 28.56 18.98
C GLY A 855 35.52 27.81 20.24
N THR A 856 35.61 28.46 21.40
CA THR A 856 34.98 27.96 22.64
C THR A 856 33.81 28.84 23.01
N LEU A 857 32.63 28.26 23.15
CA LEU A 857 31.34 28.90 23.41
C LEU A 857 30.79 28.49 24.78
N LEU A 858 30.23 29.41 25.52
CA LEU A 858 29.47 29.17 26.75
C LEU A 858 28.06 29.73 26.57
N ALA A 859 27.03 28.90 26.66
CA ALA A 859 25.63 29.29 26.69
C ALA A 859 25.00 29.05 28.06
N ALA A 860 24.09 29.91 28.49
CA ALA A 860 23.27 29.70 29.69
C ALA A 860 21.82 30.08 29.40
N LYS A 861 20.89 29.14 29.57
CA LYS A 861 19.45 29.34 29.39
C LYS A 861 18.70 29.29 30.71
N TYR A 862 17.94 30.32 31.02
CA TYR A 862 16.95 30.27 32.08
C TYR A 862 15.57 30.14 31.47
N SER A 863 14.76 29.19 31.95
CA SER A 863 13.36 28.98 31.53
C SER A 863 12.43 28.99 32.73
N GLN A 864 11.26 29.59 32.59
CA GLN A 864 10.25 29.76 33.62
C GLN A 864 8.85 29.44 33.06
N HIS A 865 8.22 28.40 33.60
CA HIS A 865 6.80 28.10 33.46
C HIS A 865 5.99 28.93 34.46
N ILE A 866 5.22 29.89 33.96
CA ILE A 866 4.34 30.75 34.75
C ILE A 866 2.90 30.23 34.57
N GLY A 867 2.38 29.57 35.61
CA GLY A 867 1.09 28.89 35.54
C GLY A 867 1.18 27.58 34.76
N THR A 868 0.14 27.26 33.97
CA THR A 868 0.13 26.11 33.03
C THR A 868 0.14 26.58 31.56
N SER A 869 0.26 27.88 31.34
CA SER A 869 0.06 28.53 30.05
C SER A 869 1.29 29.23 29.49
N LEU A 870 2.16 29.82 30.32
CA LEU A 870 3.25 30.68 29.83
C LEU A 870 4.62 30.08 30.11
N ASP A 871 5.40 29.83 29.08
CA ASP A 871 6.78 29.37 29.16
C ASP A 871 7.71 30.48 28.66
N VAL A 872 8.48 31.11 29.53
CA VAL A 872 9.45 32.15 29.13
C VAL A 872 10.85 31.57 29.25
N TYR A 873 11.76 31.90 28.34
CA TYR A 873 13.16 31.55 28.47
C TYR A 873 14.10 32.60 27.89
N GLY A 874 15.35 32.61 28.32
CA GLY A 874 16.41 33.39 27.68
C GLY A 874 17.73 32.66 27.74
N ILE A 875 18.52 32.72 26.67
CA ILE A 875 19.81 32.05 26.45
C ILE A 875 20.88 33.12 26.25
N ALA A 876 21.94 33.14 27.05
CA ALA A 876 23.12 33.98 26.81
C ALA A 876 24.28 33.10 26.37
N GLN A 877 24.79 33.30 25.15
CA GLN A 877 25.92 32.63 24.53
C GLN A 877 27.11 33.58 24.42
N LEU A 878 28.30 33.12 24.78
CA LEU A 878 29.55 33.88 24.77
C LEU A 878 30.68 33.07 24.13
N THR A 879 31.50 33.70 23.29
CA THR A 879 32.77 33.14 22.81
C THR A 879 33.86 33.45 23.82
N LEU A 880 34.31 32.43 24.52
CA LEU A 880 35.37 32.49 25.52
C LEU A 880 36.77 32.54 24.87
N ASP A 881 36.93 31.87 23.73
CA ASP A 881 38.17 31.79 22.96
C ASP A 881 37.83 31.78 21.47
N ASP A 882 38.54 32.59 20.69
CA ASP A 882 38.33 32.83 19.25
C ASP A 882 39.57 32.52 18.40
N ASP A 883 40.55 31.80 18.96
CA ASP A 883 41.80 31.40 18.30
C ASP A 883 42.52 32.59 17.64
N SER A 884 42.79 33.62 18.44
CA SER A 884 43.45 34.86 17.99
C SER A 884 42.73 35.55 16.82
N GLY A 885 41.39 35.41 16.76
CA GLY A 885 40.54 36.01 15.74
C GLY A 885 40.35 35.17 14.47
N LYS A 886 40.88 33.95 14.39
CA LYS A 886 40.61 33.04 13.27
C LYS A 886 39.19 32.49 13.31
N TYR A 887 38.67 32.22 14.51
CA TYR A 887 37.27 31.86 14.67
C TYR A 887 36.45 33.13 14.81
N ALA A 888 35.50 33.31 13.89
CA ALA A 888 34.56 34.42 13.98
C ALA A 888 33.76 34.29 15.28
N LYS A 889 33.88 35.30 16.17
CA LYS A 889 33.15 35.35 17.43
C LYS A 889 31.67 35.08 17.21
N ASN A 890 31.09 34.35 18.15
CA ASN A 890 29.70 33.91 18.17
C ASN A 890 29.08 34.20 19.54
N ASN A 891 29.23 35.43 20.05
CA ASN A 891 28.43 35.88 21.19
C ASN A 891 26.99 36.07 20.71
N ALA A 892 26.00 35.58 21.47
CA ALA A 892 24.59 35.79 21.14
C ALA A 892 23.72 35.83 22.39
N PHE A 893 22.69 36.66 22.42
CA PHE A 893 21.65 36.63 23.43
C PHE A 893 20.32 36.30 22.78
N THR A 894 19.68 35.22 23.23
CA THR A 894 18.37 34.77 22.81
C THR A 894 17.36 35.03 23.92
N ALA A 895 16.18 35.56 23.61
CA ALA A 895 15.07 35.59 24.53
C ALA A 895 13.83 35.08 23.82
N GLY A 896 13.09 34.17 24.45
CA GLY A 896 11.88 33.62 23.88
C GLY A 896 10.78 33.41 24.92
N ALA A 897 9.55 33.31 24.43
CA ALA A 897 8.39 33.01 25.26
C ALA A 897 7.36 32.27 24.42
N LYS A 898 6.67 31.29 25.02
CA LYS A 898 5.54 30.58 24.45
C LYS A 898 4.37 30.71 25.41
N TYR A 899 3.29 31.33 24.97
CA TYR A 899 2.08 31.49 25.74
C TYR A 899 0.95 30.68 25.12
N ILE A 900 0.44 29.70 25.84
CA ILE A 900 -0.73 28.89 25.55
C ILE A 900 -1.95 29.55 26.20
N PHE A 901 -3.00 29.80 25.44
CA PHE A 901 -4.20 30.46 25.95
C PHE A 901 -5.47 29.95 25.27
N GLY A 902 -6.62 30.14 25.92
CA GLY A 902 -7.92 29.76 25.36
C GLY A 902 -8.01 28.27 24.98
N ASN A 903 -8.44 27.99 23.75
CA ASN A 903 -8.69 26.64 23.22
C ASN A 903 -7.40 25.89 22.79
N LEU A 904 -6.33 25.93 23.59
CA LEU A 904 -4.97 25.48 23.23
C LEU A 904 -4.34 26.30 22.09
N SER A 905 -4.78 27.54 21.89
CA SER A 905 -4.06 28.51 21.08
C SER A 905 -2.69 28.74 21.70
N ASN A 906 -1.67 29.02 20.90
CA ASN A 906 -0.36 29.36 21.39
C ASN A 906 0.25 30.50 20.59
N ILE A 907 1.10 31.30 21.22
CA ILE A 907 1.96 32.27 20.55
C ILE A 907 3.37 32.10 21.11
N GLY A 908 4.32 31.86 20.23
CA GLY A 908 5.73 31.69 20.51
C GLY A 908 6.54 32.80 19.86
N GLY A 909 7.50 33.36 20.57
CA GLY A 909 8.49 34.26 20.01
C GLY A 909 9.86 33.90 20.53
N GLU A 910 10.88 34.13 19.72
CA GLU A 910 12.28 34.00 20.07
C GLU A 910 13.09 35.03 19.28
N ALA A 911 13.92 35.82 19.94
CA ALA A 911 14.81 36.78 19.31
C ALA A 911 16.24 36.50 19.75
N THR A 912 17.16 36.36 18.80
CA THR A 912 18.60 36.15 18.98
C THR A 912 19.35 37.36 18.44
N VAL A 913 20.25 37.95 19.24
CA VAL A 913 21.13 39.07 18.81
C VAL A 913 22.56 38.66 19.06
N GLY A 914 23.44 38.77 18.07
CA GLY A 914 24.81 38.28 18.23
C GLY A 914 25.79 38.63 17.11
N ASP A 915 27.04 38.22 17.29
CA ASP A 915 28.18 38.51 16.41
C ASP A 915 28.02 37.90 15.01
N ARG A 916 27.35 36.74 14.90
CA ARG A 916 27.04 36.06 13.62
C ARG A 916 25.76 36.57 12.97
N GLY A 917 25.18 37.64 13.51
CA GLY A 917 23.94 38.21 13.06
C GLY A 917 22.80 37.98 14.04
N ASN A 918 21.72 38.70 13.77
CA ASN A 918 20.52 38.72 14.59
C ASN A 918 19.45 37.91 13.89
N ALA A 919 18.73 37.09 14.66
CA ALA A 919 17.52 36.43 14.18
C ALA A 919 16.33 36.72 15.06
N VAL A 920 15.15 36.65 14.46
CA VAL A 920 13.89 36.68 15.18
C VAL A 920 13.01 35.61 14.57
N SER A 921 12.51 34.70 15.40
CA SER A 921 11.41 33.80 15.06
C SER A 921 10.17 34.16 15.86
N VAL A 922 9.02 34.27 15.22
CA VAL A 922 7.73 34.45 15.89
C VAL A 922 6.78 33.47 15.26
N ASN A 923 6.30 32.51 16.03
CA ASN A 923 5.26 31.58 15.63
C ASN A 923 4.00 31.78 16.45
N GLY A 924 2.86 31.37 15.93
CA GLY A 924 1.64 31.39 16.70
C GLY A 924 0.56 30.61 16.00
N GLU A 925 -0.26 29.95 16.79
CA GLU A 925 -1.46 29.25 16.37
C GLU A 925 -2.63 29.79 17.22
N TYR A 926 -3.51 30.57 16.62
CA TYR A 926 -4.73 31.04 17.27
C TYR A 926 -5.93 30.19 16.85
N ARG A 927 -6.39 29.31 17.75
CA ARG A 927 -7.59 28.51 17.60
C ARG A 927 -8.83 29.34 17.93
N VAL A 928 -9.32 30.07 16.93
CA VAL A 928 -10.58 30.84 16.97
C VAL A 928 -11.74 29.94 17.42
N SER A 929 -11.78 28.70 16.92
CA SER A 929 -12.63 27.61 17.38
C SER A 929 -11.92 26.27 17.15
N GLN A 930 -12.49 25.14 17.57
CA GLN A 930 -11.92 23.82 17.24
C GLN A 930 -11.83 23.55 15.74
N ASN A 931 -12.63 24.27 14.95
CA ASN A 931 -12.71 24.12 13.52
C ASN A 931 -12.05 25.30 12.77
N HIS A 932 -11.49 26.30 13.47
CA HIS A 932 -10.85 27.45 12.83
C HIS A 932 -9.57 27.83 13.56
N THR A 933 -8.46 27.71 12.86
CA THR A 933 -7.12 27.95 13.37
C THR A 933 -6.40 28.90 12.44
N LEU A 934 -5.95 30.04 12.96
CA LEU A 934 -5.01 30.93 12.29
C LEU A 934 -3.61 30.54 12.73
N TYR A 935 -2.64 30.52 11.82
CA TYR A 935 -1.24 30.30 12.19
C TYR A 935 -0.33 31.29 11.49
N ALA A 936 0.74 31.67 12.16
CA ALA A 936 1.77 32.53 11.59
C ALA A 936 3.13 32.04 12.07
N ASN A 937 4.11 32.19 11.22
CA ASN A 937 5.52 31.99 11.48
C ASN A 937 6.26 33.13 10.79
N TYR A 938 7.19 33.77 11.45
CA TYR A 938 8.05 34.79 10.86
C TYR A 938 9.44 34.51 11.34
N THR A 939 10.36 34.30 10.41
CA THR A 939 11.78 34.08 10.68
C THR A 939 12.57 35.14 9.93
N TYR A 940 13.46 35.79 10.64
CA TYR A 940 14.41 36.74 10.08
C TYR A 940 15.79 36.35 10.56
N SER A 941 16.80 36.50 9.70
CA SER A 941 18.19 36.33 10.07
C SER A 941 19.04 37.32 9.28
N THR A 942 19.95 38.01 9.96
CA THR A 942 21.05 38.77 9.33
C THR A 942 22.32 37.95 9.28
N ASP A 943 22.22 36.63 9.26
CA ASP A 943 23.37 35.75 9.14
C ASP A 943 24.12 36.07 7.84
N THR A 944 25.35 36.54 8.01
CA THR A 944 26.28 36.92 6.94
C THR A 944 27.41 35.91 6.79
N THR A 945 27.38 34.80 7.54
CA THR A 945 28.46 33.83 7.52
C THR A 945 28.43 33.02 6.22
N GLN A 946 29.50 33.09 5.44
CA GLN A 946 29.71 32.23 4.27
C GLN A 946 30.13 30.84 4.78
N TYR A 947 29.18 29.99 5.16
CA TYR A 947 29.44 28.58 5.45
C TYR A 947 29.30 27.74 4.19
N ASP A 948 30.17 26.74 4.04
CA ASP A 948 30.08 25.72 3.00
C ASP A 948 28.82 24.85 3.22
N PRO A 949 27.95 24.68 2.19
CA PRO A 949 26.76 23.82 2.27
C PRO A 949 27.03 22.34 2.58
N LEU A 950 28.29 21.88 2.64
CA LEU A 950 28.63 20.52 3.07
C LEU A 950 28.18 20.18 4.50
N PHE A 951 28.08 21.18 5.40
CA PHE A 951 27.73 20.99 6.82
C PHE A 951 26.76 22.02 7.40
N ASN A 952 26.14 22.88 6.60
CA ASN A 952 25.00 23.71 7.03
C ASN A 952 24.41 24.51 5.85
N PRO A 953 23.42 24.03 5.08
CA PRO A 953 22.59 24.93 4.30
C PRO A 953 21.83 25.85 5.27
N SER A 954 22.18 27.13 5.25
CA SER A 954 21.54 28.17 6.07
C SER A 954 20.02 28.07 5.99
N VAL A 955 19.34 27.94 7.13
CA VAL A 955 17.88 27.98 7.20
C VAL A 955 17.40 29.29 6.62
N THR A 956 16.53 29.20 5.63
CA THR A 956 16.16 30.33 4.79
C THR A 956 15.24 31.29 5.55
N PRO A 957 15.63 32.56 5.81
CA PRO A 957 14.72 33.52 6.44
C PRO A 957 13.45 33.72 5.63
N GLY A 958 12.37 33.97 6.32
CA GLY A 958 11.12 34.40 5.75
C GLY A 958 9.95 34.03 6.62
N TRP A 959 8.74 34.18 6.10
CA TRP A 959 7.54 34.13 6.91
C TRP A 959 6.51 33.22 6.28
N THR A 960 5.68 32.60 7.10
CA THR A 960 4.56 31.75 6.69
C THR A 960 3.35 32.20 7.49
N VAL A 961 2.35 32.79 6.84
CA VAL A 961 1.09 33.15 7.50
C VAL A 961 -0.02 32.39 6.84
N GLY A 962 -0.83 31.70 7.63
CA GLY A 962 -1.93 30.92 7.11
C GLY A 962 -3.09 30.75 8.07
N GLN A 963 -4.08 30.03 7.60
CA GLN A 963 -5.25 29.64 8.37
C GLN A 963 -5.83 28.35 7.83
N ARG A 964 -6.48 27.59 8.70
CA ARG A 964 -7.29 26.41 8.41
C ARG A 964 -8.66 26.62 9.04
N TRP A 965 -9.72 26.53 8.26
CA TRP A 965 -11.07 26.82 8.69
C TRP A 965 -12.07 25.81 8.11
N GLN A 966 -12.48 24.87 8.95
CA GLN A 966 -13.65 24.05 8.75
C GLN A 966 -14.92 24.84 9.15
N LEU A 967 -15.51 25.58 8.20
CA LEU A 967 -16.73 26.37 8.40
C LEU A 967 -17.89 25.52 8.93
N ASN A 968 -17.99 24.26 8.48
CA ASN A 968 -18.94 23.24 8.96
C ASN A 968 -18.48 21.85 8.47
N SER A 969 -19.28 20.80 8.71
CA SER A 969 -19.00 19.44 8.21
C SER A 969 -18.88 19.33 6.68
N LYS A 970 -19.25 20.39 5.94
CA LYS A 970 -19.25 20.46 4.48
C LYS A 970 -18.18 21.38 3.89
N VAL A 971 -17.54 22.27 4.63
CA VAL A 971 -16.58 23.20 4.00
C VAL A 971 -15.34 23.33 4.86
N ASN A 972 -14.18 23.12 4.25
CA ASN A 972 -12.88 23.35 4.85
C ASN A 972 -12.05 24.26 3.94
N VAL A 973 -11.49 25.34 4.48
CA VAL A 973 -10.71 26.33 3.73
C VAL A 973 -9.34 26.41 4.37
N PHE A 974 -8.29 26.57 3.57
CA PHE A 974 -7.00 26.99 4.05
C PHE A 974 -6.40 28.07 3.17
N ASN A 975 -5.59 28.94 3.77
CA ASN A 975 -4.74 29.87 3.05
C ASN A 975 -3.38 29.84 3.73
N GLU A 976 -2.30 29.94 2.97
CA GLU A 976 -0.94 30.02 3.46
C GLU A 976 -0.13 30.91 2.53
N SER A 977 0.60 31.87 3.07
CA SER A 977 1.50 32.75 2.32
C SER A 977 2.89 32.58 2.91
N GLN A 978 3.85 32.16 2.09
CA GLN A 978 5.19 31.74 2.49
C GLN A 978 6.25 32.56 1.75
N TYR A 979 7.12 33.27 2.45
CA TYR A 979 8.36 33.84 1.94
C TYR A 979 9.55 33.02 2.45
N LEU A 980 10.54 32.77 1.59
CA LEU A 980 11.77 32.03 1.84
C LEU A 980 12.94 32.79 1.19
N LYS A 981 14.10 32.82 1.84
CA LYS A 981 15.32 33.47 1.34
C LYS A 981 16.54 32.63 1.67
N ALA A 982 17.24 32.12 0.66
CA ALA A 982 18.50 31.38 0.72
C ALA A 982 19.63 32.19 0.07
N PRO A 983 20.92 31.81 0.25
CA PRO A 983 22.06 32.53 -0.33
C PRO A 983 21.99 32.66 -1.85
N ASN A 984 21.52 31.61 -2.54
CA ASN A 984 21.43 31.57 -4.01
C ASN A 984 20.00 31.46 -4.53
N GLN A 985 18.99 31.52 -3.65
CA GLN A 985 17.59 31.39 -4.05
C GLN A 985 16.68 32.21 -3.13
N SER A 986 15.61 32.84 -3.60
CA SER A 986 14.60 33.42 -2.69
C SER A 986 13.23 33.37 -3.31
N GLY A 987 12.17 33.18 -2.53
CA GLY A 987 10.85 33.25 -3.10
C GLY A 987 9.70 33.54 -2.15
N LEU A 988 8.66 34.14 -2.71
CA LEU A 988 7.35 34.32 -2.06
C LEU A 988 6.38 33.38 -2.76
N ALA A 989 5.55 32.64 -2.03
CA ALA A 989 4.54 31.73 -2.54
C ALA A 989 3.27 31.84 -1.69
N ASN A 990 2.17 32.23 -2.30
CA ASN A 990 0.85 32.28 -1.68
C ASN A 990 0.03 31.11 -2.19
N THR A 991 -0.58 30.36 -1.28
CA THR A 991 -1.43 29.20 -1.53
C THR A 991 -2.77 29.43 -0.87
N PHE A 992 -3.86 29.19 -1.58
CA PHE A 992 -5.21 29.21 -1.05
C PHE A 992 -5.89 27.92 -1.48
N GLY A 993 -6.51 27.17 -0.58
CA GLY A 993 -7.30 26.01 -0.94
C GLY A 993 -8.61 25.93 -0.20
N MET A 994 -9.56 25.21 -0.78
CA MET A 994 -10.88 24.99 -0.20
C MET A 994 -11.37 23.63 -0.63
N ASN A 995 -11.88 22.84 0.32
CA ASN A 995 -12.60 21.60 0.12
C ASN A 995 -14.06 21.81 0.52
N PHE A 996 -14.97 21.22 -0.26
CA PHE A 996 -16.40 21.39 -0.16
C PHE A 996 -17.12 20.05 -0.39
N TYR A 997 -17.98 19.66 0.55
CA TYR A 997 -18.74 18.42 0.60
C TYR A 997 -20.24 18.75 0.61
N PRO A 998 -20.83 19.19 -0.52
CA PRO A 998 -22.18 19.75 -0.56
C PRO A 998 -23.27 18.81 -0.04
N SER A 999 -23.09 17.50 -0.24
CA SER A 999 -23.94 16.43 0.26
C SER A 999 -23.15 15.13 0.41
N GLN A 1000 -23.75 14.12 1.04
CA GLN A 1000 -23.13 12.81 1.21
C GLN A 1000 -22.67 12.24 -0.15
N GLY A 1001 -21.43 11.76 -0.19
CA GLY A 1001 -20.81 11.23 -1.40
C GLY A 1001 -20.11 12.27 -2.29
N TRP A 1002 -20.36 13.57 -2.15
CA TRP A 1002 -19.64 14.61 -2.90
C TRP A 1002 -18.36 15.05 -2.20
N ASN A 1003 -17.28 15.24 -2.97
CA ASN A 1003 -16.03 15.84 -2.52
C ASN A 1003 -15.49 16.74 -3.63
N THR A 1004 -15.50 18.06 -3.44
CA THR A 1004 -14.90 19.01 -4.37
C THR A 1004 -13.87 19.86 -3.66
N GLY A 1005 -12.94 20.44 -4.41
CA GLY A 1005 -12.02 21.38 -3.84
C GLY A 1005 -11.16 22.06 -4.88
N PHE A 1006 -10.42 23.08 -4.47
CA PHE A 1006 -9.44 23.72 -5.32
C PHE A 1006 -8.26 24.23 -4.51
N THR A 1007 -7.16 24.52 -5.20
CA THR A 1007 -5.96 25.13 -4.65
C THR A 1007 -5.42 26.12 -5.67
N LEU A 1008 -5.15 27.35 -5.26
CA LEU A 1008 -4.54 28.41 -6.04
C LEU A 1008 -3.17 28.68 -5.43
N GLN A 1009 -2.13 28.72 -6.24
CA GLN A 1009 -0.78 29.01 -5.83
C GLN A 1009 -0.20 30.11 -6.73
N GLN A 1010 0.48 31.08 -6.14
CA GLN A 1010 1.22 32.10 -6.88
C GLN A 1010 2.52 32.38 -6.14
N GLY A 1011 3.65 32.28 -6.82
CA GLY A 1011 4.93 32.63 -6.26
C GLY A 1011 5.97 33.16 -7.23
N SER A 1012 7.04 33.70 -6.67
CA SER A 1012 8.24 34.20 -7.34
C SER A 1012 9.42 33.49 -6.70
N LEU A 1013 10.29 32.86 -7.49
CA LEU A 1013 11.44 32.05 -7.07
C LEU A 1013 12.68 32.56 -7.81
N ASP A 1014 13.52 33.34 -7.15
CA ASP A 1014 14.88 33.67 -7.59
C ASP A 1014 15.76 32.43 -7.38
N GLN A 1015 16.54 32.03 -8.40
CA GLN A 1015 17.51 30.92 -8.33
C GLN A 1015 18.85 31.32 -9.00
N ALA A 1016 19.88 30.48 -8.89
CA ALA A 1016 21.19 30.69 -9.53
C ALA A 1016 21.08 30.89 -11.05
N ASP A 1017 20.13 30.20 -11.69
CA ASP A 1017 19.86 30.27 -13.12
C ASP A 1017 18.96 31.48 -13.49
N GLY A 1018 18.46 32.20 -12.48
CA GLY A 1018 17.68 33.43 -12.60
C GLY A 1018 16.29 33.36 -11.92
N LYS A 1019 15.53 34.46 -12.05
CA LYS A 1019 14.19 34.62 -11.44
C LYS A 1019 13.10 33.87 -12.21
N THR A 1020 12.29 33.08 -11.52
CA THR A 1020 11.14 32.34 -12.06
C THR A 1020 9.87 32.65 -11.26
N ASN A 1021 8.86 33.28 -11.88
CA ASN A 1021 7.53 33.44 -11.29
C ASN A 1021 6.64 32.24 -11.67
N ARG A 1022 6.12 31.55 -10.66
CA ARG A 1022 5.24 30.39 -10.75
C ARG A 1022 3.81 30.74 -10.39
N GLN A 1023 2.85 30.33 -11.20
CA GLN A 1023 1.44 30.31 -10.84
C GLN A 1023 0.95 28.88 -11.01
N ALA A 1024 0.19 28.36 -10.07
CA ALA A 1024 -0.44 27.05 -10.20
C ALA A 1024 -1.89 27.08 -9.71
N ILE A 1025 -2.76 26.32 -10.35
CA ILE A 1025 -4.17 26.17 -9.98
C ILE A 1025 -4.48 24.68 -10.04
N SER A 1026 -5.08 24.14 -9.00
CA SER A 1026 -5.57 22.76 -8.94
C SER A 1026 -7.05 22.80 -8.60
N VAL A 1027 -7.87 22.06 -9.32
CA VAL A 1027 -9.30 21.89 -9.05
C VAL A 1027 -9.57 20.39 -8.98
N THR A 1028 -10.33 19.98 -7.98
CA THR A 1028 -10.71 18.59 -7.72
C THR A 1028 -12.22 18.50 -7.53
N GLY A 1029 -12.80 17.39 -7.98
CA GLY A 1029 -14.22 17.15 -7.87
C GLY A 1029 -14.50 15.66 -7.90
N GLY A 1030 -15.46 15.21 -7.13
CA GLY A 1030 -15.81 13.80 -7.06
C GLY A 1030 -17.17 13.56 -6.43
N TYR A 1031 -17.73 12.43 -6.78
CA TYR A 1031 -19.01 11.94 -6.30
C TYR A 1031 -18.96 10.41 -6.12
N THR A 1032 -19.57 9.88 -5.07
CA THR A 1032 -19.62 8.43 -4.81
C THR A 1032 -20.95 8.04 -4.20
N ASN A 1033 -21.66 7.14 -4.87
CA ASN A 1033 -22.84 6.44 -4.36
C ASN A 1033 -22.93 5.02 -5.00
N PRO A 1034 -23.94 4.19 -4.67
CA PRO A 1034 -24.09 2.84 -5.24
C PRO A 1034 -24.35 2.74 -6.76
N VAL A 1035 -24.56 3.87 -7.44
CA VAL A 1035 -24.93 3.96 -8.88
C VAL A 1035 -23.84 4.65 -9.68
N ALA A 1036 -23.15 5.64 -9.12
CA ALA A 1036 -22.24 6.54 -9.80
C ALA A 1036 -21.01 6.81 -8.92
N GLN A 1037 -19.84 6.68 -9.52
CA GLN A 1037 -18.57 7.10 -8.95
C GLN A 1037 -17.87 8.01 -9.94
N TRP A 1038 -17.36 9.14 -9.49
CA TRP A 1038 -16.72 10.13 -10.33
C TRP A 1038 -15.61 10.80 -9.54
N GLN A 1039 -14.45 11.00 -10.14
CA GLN A 1039 -13.34 11.77 -9.59
C GLN A 1039 -12.61 12.48 -10.72
N SER A 1040 -12.31 13.76 -10.55
CA SER A 1040 -11.63 14.60 -11.53
C SER A 1040 -10.67 15.54 -10.82
N LYS A 1041 -9.51 15.76 -11.43
CA LYS A 1041 -8.49 16.70 -11.01
C LYS A 1041 -7.97 17.44 -12.24
N LEU A 1042 -7.77 18.75 -12.12
CA LEU A 1042 -7.22 19.61 -13.16
C LEU A 1042 -6.20 20.53 -12.51
N GLU A 1043 -4.93 20.39 -12.87
CA GLU A 1043 -3.83 21.26 -12.50
C GLU A 1043 -3.38 22.09 -13.70
N TRP A 1044 -3.08 23.36 -13.46
CA TRP A 1044 -2.42 24.27 -14.37
C TRP A 1044 -1.21 24.85 -13.65
N ARG A 1045 -0.08 24.99 -14.34
CA ARG A 1045 1.12 25.66 -13.86
C ARG A 1045 1.70 26.55 -14.96
N LYS A 1046 2.18 27.73 -14.60
CA LYS A 1046 2.95 28.60 -15.48
C LYS A 1046 4.17 29.14 -14.74
N ASP A 1047 5.34 28.87 -15.29
CA ASP A 1047 6.64 29.40 -14.88
C ASP A 1047 7.08 30.46 -15.90
N SER A 1048 7.59 31.61 -15.44
CA SER A 1048 8.02 32.72 -16.29
C SER A 1048 9.28 33.40 -15.75
N GLY A 1049 10.17 33.85 -16.64
CA GLY A 1049 11.45 34.44 -16.28
C GLY A 1049 12.63 33.62 -16.80
N ALA A 1050 13.45 33.07 -15.91
CA ALA A 1050 14.58 32.19 -16.23
C ALA A 1050 14.12 30.87 -16.85
N GLU A 1051 13.08 30.26 -16.29
CA GLU A 1051 12.28 29.25 -16.99
C GLU A 1051 11.02 29.90 -17.56
N ARG A 1052 10.62 29.53 -18.80
CA ARG A 1052 9.34 29.92 -19.39
C ARG A 1052 8.59 28.68 -19.81
N ARG A 1053 7.73 28.18 -18.93
CA ARG A 1053 7.05 26.90 -19.11
C ARG A 1053 5.59 27.00 -18.74
N ARG A 1054 4.74 26.28 -19.46
CA ARG A 1054 3.32 26.14 -19.14
C ARG A 1054 2.98 24.66 -19.10
N GLN A 1055 2.40 24.22 -17.99
CA GLN A 1055 2.01 22.83 -17.79
C GLN A 1055 0.52 22.74 -17.45
N TRP A 1056 -0.18 21.81 -18.09
CA TRP A 1056 -1.52 21.38 -17.73
C TRP A 1056 -1.45 19.91 -17.35
N VAL A 1057 -2.15 19.50 -16.30
CA VAL A 1057 -2.29 18.10 -15.91
C VAL A 1057 -3.76 17.87 -15.56
N THR A 1058 -4.37 16.78 -16.02
CA THR A 1058 -5.71 16.39 -15.57
C THR A 1058 -5.81 14.89 -15.45
N THR A 1059 -6.51 14.45 -14.41
CA THR A 1059 -6.85 13.04 -14.21
C THR A 1059 -8.34 12.96 -13.95
N ASN A 1060 -9.03 12.07 -14.65
CA ASN A 1060 -10.48 11.92 -14.56
C ASN A 1060 -10.82 10.44 -14.54
N TRP A 1061 -11.81 10.10 -13.74
CA TRP A 1061 -12.30 8.74 -13.56
C TRP A 1061 -13.81 8.80 -13.32
N PHE A 1062 -14.55 7.91 -13.96
CA PHE A 1062 -16.01 7.87 -13.90
C PHE A 1062 -16.51 6.45 -14.10
N ASN A 1063 -17.44 6.01 -13.25
CA ASN A 1063 -18.19 4.76 -13.35
C ASN A 1063 -19.67 5.04 -13.13
N TYR A 1064 -20.52 4.42 -13.94
CA TYR A 1064 -21.97 4.61 -13.86
C TYR A 1064 -22.74 3.34 -14.18
N LYS A 1065 -23.55 2.91 -13.22
CA LYS A 1065 -24.52 1.81 -13.35
C LYS A 1065 -25.85 2.39 -13.84
N TRP A 1066 -26.06 2.41 -15.16
CA TRP A 1066 -27.29 2.94 -15.75
C TRP A 1066 -28.53 2.13 -15.32
N ASN A 1067 -28.40 0.81 -15.28
CA ASN A 1067 -29.32 -0.12 -14.63
C ASN A 1067 -28.54 -1.43 -14.32
N GLU A 1068 -29.22 -2.46 -13.79
CA GLU A 1068 -28.59 -3.75 -13.49
C GLU A 1068 -28.03 -4.49 -14.73
N SER A 1069 -28.28 -3.97 -15.94
CA SER A 1069 -27.84 -4.57 -17.21
C SER A 1069 -26.89 -3.72 -18.04
N LEU A 1070 -26.76 -2.42 -17.79
CA LEU A 1070 -25.95 -1.51 -18.58
C LEU A 1070 -25.06 -0.68 -17.68
N ARG A 1071 -23.76 -0.69 -17.97
CA ARG A 1071 -22.75 0.08 -17.23
C ARG A 1071 -21.82 0.82 -18.17
N PHE A 1072 -21.31 1.95 -17.69
CA PHE A 1072 -20.30 2.77 -18.34
C PHE A 1072 -19.14 3.01 -17.39
N ALA A 1073 -17.93 3.09 -17.95
CA ALA A 1073 -16.73 3.48 -17.23
C ALA A 1073 -15.84 4.33 -18.14
N GLY A 1074 -15.09 5.26 -17.55
CA GLY A 1074 -14.15 6.08 -18.28
C GLY A 1074 -13.01 6.62 -17.42
N ARG A 1075 -11.84 6.75 -18.01
CA ARG A 1075 -10.63 7.33 -17.44
C ARG A 1075 -10.03 8.31 -18.46
N LEU A 1076 -9.51 9.44 -18.00
CA LEU A 1076 -8.78 10.41 -18.83
C LEU A 1076 -7.65 11.05 -18.04
N ASN A 1077 -6.42 10.68 -18.36
CA ASN A 1077 -5.19 11.27 -17.88
C ASN A 1077 -4.58 12.11 -19.01
N MET A 1078 -4.18 13.34 -18.73
CA MET A 1078 -3.53 14.20 -19.71
C MET A 1078 -2.50 15.07 -19.01
N SER A 1079 -1.34 15.26 -19.63
CA SER A 1079 -0.40 16.30 -19.26
C SER A 1079 0.17 16.98 -20.50
N ASP A 1080 0.23 18.31 -20.52
CA ASP A 1080 0.84 19.07 -21.61
C ASP A 1080 1.77 20.11 -21.02
N THR A 1081 3.08 19.94 -21.25
CA THR A 1081 4.16 20.81 -20.80
C THR A 1081 4.79 21.46 -22.02
N GLN A 1082 4.69 22.78 -22.11
CA GLN A 1082 5.25 23.58 -23.18
C GLN A 1082 6.40 24.41 -22.64
N ASP A 1083 7.52 24.40 -23.32
CA ASP A 1083 8.69 25.23 -23.01
C ASP A 1083 8.80 26.33 -24.07
N GLU A 1084 8.74 27.59 -23.64
CA GLU A 1084 8.75 28.78 -24.51
C GLU A 1084 10.18 29.23 -24.84
N VAL A 1085 11.21 28.71 -24.15
CA VAL A 1085 12.63 28.99 -24.43
C VAL A 1085 13.17 28.00 -25.46
N GLN A 1086 12.93 26.71 -25.24
CA GLN A 1086 13.33 25.62 -26.12
C GLN A 1086 12.10 24.76 -26.43
N SER A 1087 11.45 25.00 -27.57
CA SER A 1087 10.19 24.32 -27.94
C SER A 1087 10.29 22.78 -27.93
N ILE A 1088 11.46 22.23 -28.25
CA ILE A 1088 11.70 20.78 -28.20
C ILE A 1088 11.81 20.23 -26.77
N ALA A 1089 11.99 21.06 -25.75
CA ALA A 1089 12.06 20.65 -24.34
C ALA A 1089 10.67 20.44 -23.69
N GLY A 1090 9.58 20.74 -24.40
CA GLY A 1090 8.22 20.42 -23.94
C GLY A 1090 7.95 18.91 -23.89
N ALA A 1091 6.93 18.47 -23.15
CA ALA A 1091 6.52 17.07 -22.99
C ALA A 1091 4.99 16.98 -23.00
N ARG A 1092 4.39 15.97 -23.64
CA ARG A 1092 2.94 15.86 -23.74
C ARG A 1092 2.47 14.41 -23.67
N PHE A 1093 1.39 14.18 -22.94
CA PHE A 1093 0.76 12.90 -22.74
C PHE A 1093 -0.75 13.04 -22.72
N VAL A 1094 -1.45 12.11 -23.36
CA VAL A 1094 -2.90 11.93 -23.21
C VAL A 1094 -3.18 10.44 -23.23
N GLU A 1095 -3.91 9.96 -22.23
CA GLU A 1095 -4.49 8.64 -22.15
C GLU A 1095 -5.96 8.76 -21.77
N GLY A 1096 -6.84 8.46 -22.71
CA GLY A 1096 -8.27 8.40 -22.49
C GLY A 1096 -8.80 7.00 -22.78
N ASN A 1097 -9.64 6.46 -21.90
CA ASN A 1097 -10.33 5.20 -22.07
C ASN A 1097 -11.80 5.37 -21.70
N VAL A 1098 -12.73 4.94 -22.54
CA VAL A 1098 -14.17 4.91 -22.25
C VAL A 1098 -14.70 3.55 -22.68
N GLY A 1099 -15.45 2.89 -21.81
CA GLY A 1099 -16.07 1.60 -22.11
C GLY A 1099 -17.49 1.50 -21.60
N PHE A 1100 -18.24 0.58 -22.21
CA PHE A 1100 -19.56 0.19 -21.75
C PHE A 1100 -19.71 -1.33 -21.76
N ALA A 1101 -20.59 -1.82 -20.89
CA ALA A 1101 -20.96 -3.22 -20.83
C ALA A 1101 -22.49 -3.35 -20.73
N TRP A 1102 -23.09 -4.10 -21.64
CA TRP A 1102 -24.51 -4.46 -21.64
C TRP A 1102 -24.68 -5.97 -21.51
N ARG A 1103 -25.27 -6.41 -20.39
CA ARG A 1103 -25.56 -7.81 -20.06
C ARG A 1103 -26.89 -7.86 -19.31
N PRO A 1104 -27.99 -8.36 -19.90
CA PRO A 1104 -29.28 -8.44 -19.22
C PRO A 1104 -29.21 -9.20 -17.89
N TRP A 1105 -29.66 -8.57 -16.80
CA TRP A 1105 -29.57 -9.14 -15.44
C TRP A 1105 -30.36 -10.44 -15.28
N ASN A 1106 -31.39 -10.64 -16.10
CA ASN A 1106 -32.29 -11.79 -16.09
C ASN A 1106 -32.02 -12.80 -17.23
N SER A 1107 -30.95 -12.64 -18.01
CA SER A 1107 -30.68 -13.50 -19.16
C SER A 1107 -29.20 -13.54 -19.53
N THR A 1108 -28.64 -14.74 -19.66
CA THR A 1108 -27.28 -14.97 -20.15
C THR A 1108 -27.18 -14.96 -21.67
N LYS A 1109 -28.28 -14.70 -22.40
CA LYS A 1109 -28.32 -14.79 -23.86
C LYS A 1109 -27.52 -13.71 -24.57
N TYR A 1110 -27.28 -12.56 -23.95
CA TYR A 1110 -26.65 -11.41 -24.60
C TYR A 1110 -25.53 -10.85 -23.73
N ALA A 1111 -24.39 -10.59 -24.34
CA ALA A 1111 -23.33 -9.78 -23.75
C ALA A 1111 -22.74 -8.87 -24.83
N LEU A 1112 -22.65 -7.58 -24.56
CA LEU A 1112 -22.05 -6.60 -25.47
C LEU A 1112 -21.09 -5.71 -24.67
N LEU A 1113 -19.86 -5.59 -25.16
CA LEU A 1113 -18.80 -4.79 -24.56
C LEU A 1113 -18.29 -3.82 -25.63
N GLY A 1114 -18.16 -2.54 -25.28
CA GLY A 1114 -17.56 -1.53 -26.14
C GLY A 1114 -16.45 -0.79 -25.43
N LYS A 1115 -15.45 -0.37 -26.19
CA LYS A 1115 -14.33 0.43 -25.71
C LYS A 1115 -13.85 1.41 -26.77
N TYR A 1116 -13.46 2.59 -26.32
CA TYR A 1116 -12.74 3.60 -27.06
C TYR A 1116 -11.50 4.04 -26.25
N THR A 1117 -10.34 4.04 -26.87
CA THR A 1117 -9.06 4.44 -26.27
C THR A 1117 -8.39 5.50 -27.14
N TYR A 1118 -7.84 6.54 -26.52
CA TYR A 1118 -7.03 7.56 -27.17
C TYR A 1118 -5.70 7.69 -26.44
N LEU A 1119 -4.59 7.60 -27.19
CA LEU A 1119 -3.23 7.73 -26.69
C LEU A 1119 -2.50 8.80 -27.49
N TYR A 1120 -1.75 9.65 -26.80
CA TYR A 1120 -0.81 10.61 -27.38
C TYR A 1120 0.40 10.69 -26.45
N ASP A 1121 1.61 10.62 -27.00
CA ASP A 1121 2.82 10.66 -26.18
C ASP A 1121 4.00 11.39 -26.82
N VAL A 1122 4.71 12.16 -25.98
CA VAL A 1122 5.99 12.83 -26.20
C VAL A 1122 6.72 12.91 -24.83
N SER A 1123 7.73 12.07 -24.62
CA SER A 1123 8.53 11.98 -23.38
C SER A 1123 9.30 13.28 -23.06
N ALA A 1124 9.67 13.54 -21.81
CA ALA A 1124 10.48 14.70 -21.46
C ALA A 1124 11.92 14.60 -22.03
N LEU A 1125 12.47 15.72 -22.50
CA LEU A 1125 13.75 15.77 -23.23
C LEU A 1125 14.95 15.11 -22.52
N PRO A 1126 15.15 15.25 -21.19
CA PRO A 1126 16.32 14.68 -20.53
C PRO A 1126 16.18 13.18 -20.20
N GLN A 1127 15.01 12.57 -20.46
CA GLN A 1127 14.80 11.15 -20.23
C GLN A 1127 15.60 10.32 -21.23
N VAL A 1128 15.96 9.09 -20.86
CA VAL A 1128 16.73 8.16 -21.70
C VAL A 1128 16.05 6.78 -21.67
N GLY A 1129 15.87 6.11 -22.80
CA GLY A 1129 15.36 4.74 -22.81
C GLY A 1129 15.06 4.16 -24.19
N SER A 1130 14.54 2.93 -24.22
CA SER A 1130 14.05 2.29 -25.46
C SER A 1130 12.90 3.05 -26.10
N ASP A 1131 12.11 3.71 -25.27
CA ASP A 1131 10.80 4.27 -25.60
C ASP A 1131 10.77 5.80 -25.49
N THR A 1132 11.93 6.44 -25.30
CA THR A 1132 12.02 7.91 -25.38
C THR A 1132 11.70 8.37 -26.79
N ALA A 1133 10.56 9.03 -26.93
CA ALA A 1133 10.05 9.46 -28.21
C ALA A 1133 10.77 10.75 -28.66
N TYR A 1134 11.70 10.62 -29.61
CA TYR A 1134 12.19 11.74 -30.42
C TYR A 1134 11.21 12.09 -31.57
N TYR A 1135 10.06 11.41 -31.62
CA TYR A 1135 8.99 11.52 -32.60
C TYR A 1135 7.65 11.63 -31.84
N ASP A 1136 6.59 12.13 -32.47
CA ASP A 1136 5.26 12.15 -31.83
C ASP A 1136 4.43 10.97 -32.35
N GLN A 1137 3.69 10.33 -31.44
CA GLN A 1137 2.76 9.25 -31.77
C GLN A 1137 1.38 9.52 -31.18
N GLN A 1138 0.34 9.29 -31.98
CA GLN A 1138 -1.04 9.26 -31.51
C GLN A 1138 -1.77 8.01 -31.99
N SER A 1139 -2.73 7.53 -31.22
CA SER A 1139 -3.51 6.35 -31.55
C SER A 1139 -4.92 6.44 -31.00
N ARG A 1140 -5.92 6.22 -31.86
CA ARG A 1140 -7.34 6.09 -31.50
C ARG A 1140 -7.75 4.65 -31.76
N VAL A 1141 -8.26 3.96 -30.75
CA VAL A 1141 -8.66 2.55 -30.84
C VAL A 1141 -10.12 2.43 -30.43
N PHE A 1142 -10.99 2.04 -31.35
CA PHE A 1142 -12.35 1.64 -31.08
C PHE A 1142 -12.46 0.12 -31.14
N SER A 1143 -13.20 -0.50 -30.22
CA SER A 1143 -13.47 -1.94 -30.21
C SER A 1143 -14.87 -2.19 -29.67
N ILE A 1144 -15.69 -2.94 -30.40
CA ILE A 1144 -16.97 -3.47 -29.94
C ILE A 1144 -16.97 -4.98 -30.11
N GLU A 1145 -17.44 -5.68 -29.08
CA GLU A 1145 -17.46 -7.13 -29.02
C GLU A 1145 -18.80 -7.59 -28.43
N GLY A 1146 -19.43 -8.56 -29.07
CA GLY A 1146 -20.73 -9.07 -28.66
C GLY A 1146 -20.83 -10.57 -28.78
N VAL A 1147 -21.57 -11.18 -27.84
CA VAL A 1147 -21.89 -12.61 -27.82
C VAL A 1147 -23.41 -12.76 -27.67
N TYR A 1148 -23.98 -13.67 -28.47
CA TYR A 1148 -25.40 -13.97 -28.50
C TYR A 1148 -25.64 -15.49 -28.47
N HIS A 1149 -26.36 -15.96 -27.45
CA HIS A 1149 -26.81 -17.34 -27.26
C HIS A 1149 -28.33 -17.45 -27.46
N PRO A 1150 -28.84 -17.50 -28.71
CA PRO A 1150 -30.28 -17.61 -28.97
C PRO A 1150 -30.89 -18.86 -28.36
N LEU A 1151 -30.13 -19.95 -28.39
CA LEU A 1151 -30.47 -21.28 -27.89
C LEU A 1151 -29.25 -21.85 -27.16
N PRO A 1152 -29.40 -22.78 -26.20
CA PRO A 1152 -28.28 -23.34 -25.43
C PRO A 1152 -27.16 -24.00 -26.24
N ARG A 1153 -27.36 -24.21 -27.55
CA ARG A 1153 -26.44 -24.89 -28.47
C ARG A 1153 -25.87 -23.96 -29.54
N TRP A 1154 -26.39 -22.76 -29.70
CA TRP A 1154 -25.91 -21.81 -30.69
C TRP A 1154 -25.24 -20.65 -29.97
N GLU A 1155 -24.02 -20.32 -30.39
CA GLU A 1155 -23.32 -19.13 -29.95
C GLU A 1155 -22.87 -18.36 -31.20
N PHE A 1156 -23.23 -17.08 -31.24
CA PHE A 1156 -22.77 -16.15 -32.25
C PHE A 1156 -21.91 -15.11 -31.54
N SER A 1157 -20.69 -14.92 -31.97
CA SER A 1157 -19.83 -13.86 -31.46
C SER A 1157 -19.29 -12.98 -32.57
N GLY A 1158 -19.09 -11.70 -32.27
CA GLY A 1158 -18.63 -10.72 -33.24
C GLY A 1158 -17.73 -9.71 -32.57
N LYS A 1159 -16.64 -9.37 -33.26
CA LYS A 1159 -15.70 -8.33 -32.85
C LYS A 1159 -15.44 -7.39 -34.01
N LEU A 1160 -15.53 -6.09 -33.75
CA LEU A 1160 -15.17 -5.06 -34.71
C LEU A 1160 -14.28 -4.05 -34.00
N ALA A 1161 -13.08 -3.85 -34.53
CA ALA A 1161 -12.11 -2.92 -33.98
C ALA A 1161 -11.50 -2.05 -35.09
N ARG A 1162 -11.19 -0.80 -34.77
CA ARG A 1162 -10.49 0.13 -35.66
C ARG A 1162 -9.44 0.88 -34.85
N ARG A 1163 -8.20 0.86 -35.33
CA ARG A 1163 -7.11 1.67 -34.83
C ARG A 1163 -6.74 2.70 -35.88
N ASP A 1164 -6.96 3.97 -35.61
CA ASP A 1164 -6.40 5.07 -36.39
C ASP A 1164 -5.14 5.56 -35.65
N GLY A 1165 -3.97 5.10 -36.11
CA GLY A 1165 -2.67 5.45 -35.54
C GLY A 1165 -1.90 6.39 -36.46
N GLU A 1166 -1.25 7.40 -35.91
CA GLU A 1166 -0.44 8.35 -36.68
C GLU A 1166 0.90 8.58 -35.98
N VAL A 1167 1.96 8.73 -36.78
CA VAL A 1167 3.32 9.02 -36.29
C VAL A 1167 3.91 10.17 -37.11
N ARG A 1168 4.64 11.08 -36.47
CA ARG A 1168 5.50 12.06 -37.17
C ARG A 1168 6.92 11.99 -36.62
N PHE A 1169 7.91 11.90 -37.51
CA PHE A 1169 9.31 11.70 -37.14
C PHE A 1169 9.98 12.91 -36.47
N GLY A 1170 9.41 14.12 -36.62
CA GLY A 1170 9.89 15.31 -35.94
C GLY A 1170 9.15 15.53 -34.62
N ARG A 1171 9.88 15.71 -33.53
CA ARG A 1171 9.31 16.14 -32.25
C ARG A 1171 8.58 17.46 -32.43
N PHE A 1172 7.30 17.48 -32.11
CA PHE A 1172 6.38 18.61 -32.30
C PHE A 1172 6.27 19.16 -33.75
N THR A 1173 6.88 18.52 -34.77
CA THR A 1173 7.05 19.10 -36.12
C THR A 1173 6.94 18.04 -37.24
N GLY A 1174 6.59 18.47 -38.45
CA GLY A 1174 6.46 17.58 -39.61
C GLY A 1174 5.06 16.99 -39.83
N ALA A 1175 4.91 16.25 -40.92
CA ALA A 1175 3.64 15.64 -41.34
C ALA A 1175 3.36 14.35 -40.58
N TRP A 1176 2.08 14.12 -40.29
CA TRP A 1176 1.59 12.88 -39.71
C TRP A 1176 1.44 11.81 -40.79
N GLU A 1177 2.01 10.63 -40.53
CA GLU A 1177 1.84 9.45 -41.37
C GLU A 1177 0.85 8.48 -40.73
N SER A 1178 -0.20 8.12 -41.48
CA SER A 1178 -1.23 7.17 -41.07
C SER A 1178 -0.70 5.73 -41.06
N SER A 1179 -1.11 4.99 -40.03
CA SER A 1179 -0.93 3.54 -39.85
C SER A 1179 -2.26 2.88 -39.45
N ALA A 1180 -3.36 3.38 -40.00
CA ALA A 1180 -4.69 2.94 -39.64
C ALA A 1180 -4.95 1.46 -40.00
N ALA A 1181 -5.67 0.75 -39.14
CA ALA A 1181 -6.06 -0.64 -39.34
C ALA A 1181 -7.49 -0.88 -38.85
N THR A 1182 -8.29 -1.61 -39.61
CA THR A 1182 -9.63 -2.04 -39.22
C THR A 1182 -9.69 -3.57 -39.22
N PHE A 1183 -10.19 -4.15 -38.14
CA PHE A 1183 -10.32 -5.58 -37.95
C PHE A 1183 -11.78 -5.94 -37.64
N GLY A 1184 -12.29 -6.97 -38.30
CA GLY A 1184 -13.59 -7.56 -38.01
C GLY A 1184 -13.50 -9.07 -37.95
N ALA A 1185 -14.22 -9.68 -37.00
CA ALA A 1185 -14.39 -11.12 -36.91
C ALA A 1185 -15.84 -11.45 -36.56
N VAL A 1186 -16.39 -12.47 -37.20
CA VAL A 1186 -17.69 -13.06 -36.87
C VAL A 1186 -17.50 -14.55 -36.72
N GLN A 1187 -17.98 -15.11 -35.62
CA GLN A 1187 -17.84 -16.51 -35.28
C GLN A 1187 -19.22 -17.10 -34.96
N VAL A 1188 -19.43 -18.32 -35.42
CA VAL A 1188 -20.61 -19.14 -35.13
C VAL A 1188 -20.13 -20.46 -34.55
N ARG A 1189 -20.66 -20.82 -33.39
CA ARG A 1189 -20.49 -22.13 -32.76
C ARG A 1189 -21.83 -22.83 -32.63
N TYR A 1190 -21.85 -24.12 -32.94
CA TYR A 1190 -23.04 -24.95 -32.85
C TYR A 1190 -22.75 -26.30 -32.18
N GLY A 1191 -23.42 -26.60 -31.07
CA GLY A 1191 -23.42 -27.91 -30.42
C GLY A 1191 -24.43 -28.87 -31.07
N LEU A 1192 -23.97 -30.00 -31.59
CA LEU A 1192 -24.79 -30.99 -32.28
C LEU A 1192 -25.71 -31.75 -31.32
N ILE A 1193 -26.96 -31.96 -31.74
CA ILE A 1193 -28.04 -32.53 -30.93
C ILE A 1193 -27.69 -33.96 -30.47
N HIS A 1194 -27.83 -34.25 -29.16
CA HIS A 1194 -27.56 -35.56 -28.54
C HIS A 1194 -26.12 -36.08 -28.70
N THR A 1195 -25.15 -35.19 -28.90
CA THR A 1195 -23.73 -35.55 -29.03
C THR A 1195 -22.82 -34.56 -28.34
N ASP A 1196 -21.55 -34.92 -28.16
CA ASP A 1196 -20.49 -34.05 -27.63
C ASP A 1196 -19.73 -33.26 -28.72
N TRP A 1197 -20.28 -33.18 -29.93
CA TRP A 1197 -19.65 -32.51 -31.06
C TRP A 1197 -20.07 -31.03 -31.16
N ASN A 1198 -19.11 -30.15 -31.46
CA ASN A 1198 -19.32 -28.74 -31.75
C ASN A 1198 -18.75 -28.41 -33.14
N ALA A 1199 -19.46 -27.59 -33.89
CA ALA A 1199 -18.96 -26.99 -35.12
C ALA A 1199 -18.61 -25.52 -34.88
N LEU A 1200 -17.54 -25.05 -35.51
CA LEU A 1200 -17.03 -23.69 -35.47
C LEU A 1200 -16.87 -23.17 -36.89
N ALA A 1201 -17.41 -21.99 -37.17
CA ALA A 1201 -17.11 -21.24 -38.37
C ALA A 1201 -16.75 -19.81 -37.97
N GLU A 1202 -15.62 -19.30 -38.45
CA GLU A 1202 -15.18 -17.94 -38.19
C GLU A 1202 -14.76 -17.26 -39.49
N TYR A 1203 -15.23 -16.04 -39.70
CA TYR A 1203 -14.84 -15.18 -40.80
C TYR A 1203 -14.10 -13.97 -40.26
N ARG A 1204 -12.92 -13.69 -40.80
CA ARG A 1204 -12.02 -12.59 -40.42
C ARG A 1204 -11.81 -11.64 -41.59
N TRP A 1205 -11.72 -10.37 -41.26
CA TRP A 1205 -11.45 -9.28 -42.17
C TRP A 1205 -10.47 -8.30 -41.53
N LEU A 1206 -9.40 -7.95 -42.25
CA LEU A 1206 -8.40 -6.97 -41.81
C LEU A 1206 -8.11 -6.01 -42.97
N GLY A 1207 -8.42 -4.74 -42.81
CA GLY A 1207 -7.97 -3.67 -43.71
C GLY A 1207 -6.83 -2.90 -43.06
N VAL A 1208 -5.69 -2.78 -43.73
CA VAL A 1208 -4.57 -1.94 -43.29
C VAL A 1208 -4.40 -0.81 -44.30
N ASP A 1209 -4.35 0.42 -43.81
CA ASP A 1209 -4.12 1.60 -44.64
C ASP A 1209 -2.74 1.50 -45.31
N LYS A 1210 -2.69 1.76 -46.63
CA LYS A 1210 -1.53 1.48 -47.51
C LYS A 1210 -1.03 0.00 -47.51
N GLY A 1211 -1.69 -0.93 -46.79
CA GLY A 1211 -1.33 -2.35 -46.67
C GLY A 1211 -2.34 -3.35 -47.25
N GLY A 1212 -3.48 -2.86 -47.74
CA GLY A 1212 -4.52 -3.63 -48.45
C GLY A 1212 -5.56 -4.31 -47.55
N ILE A 1213 -6.54 -4.97 -48.18
CA ILE A 1213 -7.59 -5.75 -47.50
C ILE A 1213 -7.23 -7.23 -47.53
N ARG A 1214 -7.29 -7.87 -46.37
CA ARG A 1214 -7.04 -9.30 -46.15
C ARG A 1214 -8.30 -9.95 -45.56
N LYS A 1215 -8.64 -11.14 -46.03
CA LYS A 1215 -9.84 -11.91 -45.62
C LYS A 1215 -9.44 -13.34 -45.28
N GLY A 1216 -10.21 -13.98 -44.42
CA GLY A 1216 -9.97 -15.36 -44.02
C GLY A 1216 -11.19 -16.04 -43.46
N VAL A 1217 -11.30 -17.34 -43.71
CA VAL A 1217 -12.32 -18.21 -43.13
C VAL A 1217 -11.61 -19.31 -42.36
N LEU A 1218 -12.08 -19.62 -41.16
CA LEU A 1218 -11.69 -20.78 -40.39
C LEU A 1218 -12.93 -21.64 -40.18
N LEU A 1219 -12.84 -22.91 -40.55
CA LEU A 1219 -13.88 -23.90 -40.28
C LEU A 1219 -13.26 -24.98 -39.39
N GLY A 1220 -13.98 -25.41 -38.36
CA GLY A 1220 -13.55 -26.46 -37.45
C GLY A 1220 -14.72 -27.28 -36.94
N ILE A 1221 -14.45 -28.54 -36.63
CA ILE A 1221 -15.35 -29.41 -35.89
C ILE A 1221 -14.55 -29.98 -34.72
N ASP A 1222 -15.08 -29.85 -33.51
CA ASP A 1222 -14.49 -30.39 -32.30
C ASP A 1222 -15.44 -31.34 -31.57
N ARG A 1223 -14.87 -32.26 -30.79
CA ARG A 1223 -15.61 -33.18 -29.93
C ARG A 1223 -15.06 -33.08 -28.52
N ASN A 1224 -15.94 -32.84 -27.55
CA ASN A 1224 -15.61 -33.00 -26.14
C ASN A 1224 -15.57 -34.51 -25.85
N ILE A 1225 -14.39 -35.08 -25.71
CA ILE A 1225 -14.20 -36.51 -25.38
C ILE A 1225 -14.56 -36.75 -23.90
N THR A 1226 -14.23 -35.78 -23.06
CA THR A 1226 -14.66 -35.70 -21.65
C THR A 1226 -15.02 -34.25 -21.33
N LYS A 1227 -15.45 -33.96 -20.09
CA LYS A 1227 -15.71 -32.59 -19.65
C LYS A 1227 -14.48 -31.67 -19.74
N GLY A 1228 -13.27 -32.23 -19.70
CA GLY A 1228 -12.01 -31.47 -19.72
C GLY A 1228 -11.11 -31.79 -20.91
N LEU A 1229 -11.55 -32.57 -21.90
CA LEU A 1229 -10.73 -32.90 -23.08
C LEU A 1229 -11.54 -32.65 -24.35
N ARG A 1230 -11.00 -31.80 -25.23
CA ARG A 1230 -11.56 -31.46 -26.52
C ARG A 1230 -10.56 -31.77 -27.63
N VAL A 1231 -11.04 -32.41 -28.68
CA VAL A 1231 -10.25 -32.68 -29.90
C VAL A 1231 -10.99 -32.08 -31.08
N GLY A 1232 -10.33 -31.20 -31.84
CA GLY A 1232 -10.89 -30.55 -33.00
C GLY A 1232 -10.01 -30.66 -34.24
N VAL A 1233 -10.64 -30.77 -35.40
CA VAL A 1233 -9.98 -30.67 -36.70
C VAL A 1233 -10.60 -29.52 -37.45
N GLY A 1234 -9.78 -28.73 -38.14
CA GLY A 1234 -10.26 -27.65 -38.96
C GLY A 1234 -9.34 -27.31 -40.11
N TYR A 1235 -9.77 -26.34 -40.90
CA TYR A 1235 -9.01 -25.79 -41.99
C TYR A 1235 -9.08 -24.27 -41.95
N ASN A 1236 -7.91 -23.63 -41.98
CA ASN A 1236 -7.76 -22.20 -42.06
C ASN A 1236 -7.51 -21.79 -43.51
N PHE A 1237 -8.45 -21.04 -44.08
CA PHE A 1237 -8.38 -20.47 -45.43
C PHE A 1237 -7.86 -19.01 -45.40
N THR A 1238 -7.25 -18.56 -44.29
CA THR A 1238 -6.87 -17.16 -44.08
C THR A 1238 -5.55 -16.79 -44.77
N ASP A 1239 -5.57 -15.71 -45.56
CA ASP A 1239 -4.41 -15.27 -46.35
C ASP A 1239 -3.43 -14.34 -45.61
N PHE A 1240 -3.50 -14.29 -44.28
CA PHE A 1240 -2.69 -13.37 -43.50
C PHE A 1240 -2.38 -13.89 -42.10
N SER A 1241 -1.20 -13.54 -41.61
CA SER A 1241 -0.85 -13.77 -40.21
C SER A 1241 -1.81 -13.00 -39.35
N ASP A 1242 -2.23 -13.66 -38.30
CA ASP A 1242 -3.04 -13.04 -37.33
C ASP A 1242 -2.13 -12.04 -36.54
N ASN A 1243 -0.84 -12.32 -36.27
CA ASN A 1243 0.07 -11.35 -35.68
C ASN A 1243 0.16 -10.00 -36.44
N LEU A 1244 -0.34 -8.91 -35.82
CA LEU A 1244 -0.38 -7.56 -36.42
C LEU A 1244 1.02 -6.93 -36.61
N THR A 1245 2.09 -7.58 -36.14
CA THR A 1245 3.48 -7.19 -36.39
C THR A 1245 4.15 -8.00 -37.51
N ASP A 1246 3.40 -8.91 -38.14
CA ASP A 1246 3.88 -9.81 -39.19
C ASP A 1246 3.07 -9.66 -40.47
N PHE A 1247 3.63 -8.91 -41.44
CA PHE A 1247 2.92 -8.53 -42.66
C PHE A 1247 3.22 -9.42 -43.86
N SER A 1248 4.07 -10.44 -43.75
CA SER A 1248 4.71 -11.08 -44.91
C SER A 1248 4.17 -12.44 -45.40
N TYR A 1249 3.12 -13.03 -44.79
CA TYR A 1249 2.76 -14.44 -45.09
C TYR A 1249 1.27 -14.71 -45.37
N ARG A 1250 1.01 -15.73 -46.21
CA ARG A 1250 -0.30 -16.37 -46.41
C ARG A 1250 -0.32 -17.71 -45.65
N HIS A 1251 -1.22 -17.87 -44.69
CA HIS A 1251 -1.32 -19.07 -43.84
C HIS A 1251 -2.58 -19.89 -44.17
N ARG A 1252 -2.49 -20.74 -45.20
CA ARG A 1252 -3.55 -21.71 -45.52
C ARG A 1252 -3.12 -23.11 -45.09
N GLY A 1253 -4.00 -23.84 -44.41
CA GLY A 1253 -3.65 -25.15 -43.90
C GLY A 1253 -4.74 -25.84 -43.08
N TRP A 1254 -4.61 -27.16 -42.95
CA TRP A 1254 -5.39 -27.93 -41.98
C TRP A 1254 -4.74 -27.84 -40.60
N PHE A 1255 -5.54 -27.98 -39.55
CA PHE A 1255 -5.07 -28.10 -38.18
C PHE A 1255 -5.84 -29.18 -37.42
N LEU A 1256 -5.12 -29.88 -36.55
CA LEU A 1256 -5.65 -30.76 -35.51
C LEU A 1256 -5.28 -30.12 -34.17
N ASN A 1257 -6.28 -29.78 -33.37
CA ASN A 1257 -6.15 -29.15 -32.07
C ASN A 1257 -6.64 -30.10 -30.97
N VAL A 1258 -5.86 -30.24 -29.91
CA VAL A 1258 -6.17 -31.04 -28.73
C VAL A 1258 -6.01 -30.17 -27.51
N VAL A 1259 -7.10 -29.90 -26.80
CA VAL A 1259 -7.12 -29.05 -25.60
C VAL A 1259 -7.60 -29.87 -24.41
N GLY A 1260 -6.73 -30.01 -23.42
CA GLY A 1260 -7.05 -30.50 -22.08
C GLY A 1260 -7.16 -29.33 -21.11
N SER A 1261 -8.26 -29.26 -20.35
CA SER A 1261 -8.47 -28.32 -19.25
C SER A 1261 -8.72 -29.08 -17.95
N TYR A 1262 -8.07 -28.67 -16.87
CA TYR A 1262 -8.06 -29.35 -15.57
C TYR A 1262 -8.44 -28.43 -14.43
#